data_AF-A0A151EUJ9-F1
#
_entry.id   AF-A0A151EUJ9-F1
#
_cell.length_a   1.000
_cell.length_b   1.000
_cell.length_c   1.000
_cell.angle_alpha   90.00
_cell.angle_beta   90.00
_cell.angle_gamma   90.00
#
_symmetry.space_group_name_H-M   'P 1'
#
loop_
_entity.id
_entity.type
_entity.pdbx_description
1 polymer ?
#
loop_
_entity_poly.entity_id
_entity_poly.type
_entity_poly.pdbx_seq_one_letter_code
_entity_poly.pdbx_strand_id
1 'polypeptide(L)'
;MKEPIHRKMGFSFVFLMMSLSFFFAFSISGDPGPQVHRAPERAPVPPPVIVPLTLEEIREMIRLNRYNYTVGDTWLSQLSPAEMASLLGYVPPRMDLSHLSEVESDRAPPPPPPSAYDYRSMGMVTPPKDQRNCGSCWCFAGTGMFESRILIEGGPEYDLSEENVLSCNIFNAGCSGGNDFIVTTYLTKYGGSLESCAPYDGTDGTPCADCDIMKRLCGWRIVGSNLDSEDPAKILVVKDALLRFGPVFVSMNASAPGFSLYTGGVFEYWVNGSVNHTVLIVGWDDSLVHSHGTGAWIVKNSWGTSWGENGYFKIAYGSANICEYVSAFTCTAGYDYRETLYYYDEHGWQGSFYSNEYDTWGAVRFVPTENGALERVEFWAVDDMLNYEIYVYDTRSGSSPYTFSGLLSSQSGTVTKAGYYSVELTTKPQITAGDDFIVAVRFNTPNFQYPVPFDDYNPISGQSYSSSDGSTWYNLSQEGHNWDIGIRAVTQQPVSTFADYPGVFSTNSYFVVGNNAYCTDVLGTGKISFGLAAGGVTENPEGRTHTILTTTEHDTGNLIPVGGPAINPVADEFDSIFGITFEYYAGVSFEIFCEGESIYLDLTQYPSEDICIVYLGNESSRNVMLVWGYGWQGSYAGSTFMGDPLTWQTYQDAHMLMLRWTDSNADGLVQMSEITVEVYA
;
A
#
# COMPACT_ATOMS: atom_id res chain seq x y z
N MET A 1 -0.43 25.98 -88.37
CA MET A 1 0.34 27.22 -88.55
C MET A 1 1.34 27.32 -87.41
N LYS A 2 2.64 27.31 -87.78
CA LYS A 2 3.84 27.79 -87.06
C LYS A 2 4.16 27.28 -85.63
N GLU A 3 5.11 26.35 -85.60
CA GLU A 3 6.26 26.28 -84.67
C GLU A 3 7.08 27.60 -84.66
N PRO A 4 7.99 27.90 -83.68
CA PRO A 4 9.24 27.13 -83.40
C PRO A 4 9.77 27.12 -81.91
N ILE A 5 10.39 26.06 -81.36
CA ILE A 5 11.81 25.58 -81.34
C ILE A 5 12.71 26.02 -80.13
N HIS A 6 13.44 25.01 -79.58
CA HIS A 6 14.68 24.97 -78.73
C HIS A 6 14.52 25.01 -77.19
N ARG A 7 15.23 24.22 -76.33
CA ARG A 7 16.47 23.40 -76.47
C ARG A 7 16.66 22.41 -75.27
N LYS A 8 16.98 21.14 -75.60
CA LYS A 8 17.85 20.06 -75.02
C LYS A 8 18.31 19.94 -73.54
N MET A 9 18.53 18.64 -73.21
CA MET A 9 19.34 17.93 -72.16
C MET A 9 18.57 17.53 -70.88
N GLY A 10 18.42 16.28 -70.44
CA GLY A 10 18.98 14.97 -70.81
C GLY A 10 19.93 14.43 -69.72
N PHE A 11 19.46 13.56 -68.82
CA PHE A 11 20.31 12.61 -68.07
C PHE A 11 19.48 11.39 -67.59
N SER A 12 20.05 10.20 -67.82
CA SER A 12 19.47 8.87 -67.64
C SER A 12 19.48 8.38 -66.18
N PHE A 13 18.43 7.67 -65.80
CA PHE A 13 18.38 6.76 -64.65
C PHE A 13 19.06 5.43 -64.99
N VAL A 14 19.99 4.97 -64.14
CA VAL A 14 20.52 3.60 -64.15
C VAL A 14 20.03 2.92 -62.87
N PHE A 15 19.19 1.89 -63.04
CA PHE A 15 18.84 0.91 -62.01
C PHE A 15 19.98 -0.09 -61.87
N LEU A 16 20.53 -0.26 -60.67
CA LEU A 16 21.44 -1.36 -60.34
C LEU A 16 20.87 -2.12 -59.15
N MET A 17 20.29 -3.30 -59.41
CA MET A 17 20.09 -4.34 -58.40
C MET A 17 21.45 -4.93 -58.05
N MET A 18 21.83 -4.89 -56.77
CA MET A 18 22.85 -5.79 -56.22
C MET A 18 22.24 -6.59 -55.07
N SER A 19 22.13 -7.88 -55.33
CA SER A 19 22.01 -8.95 -54.36
C SER A 19 23.20 -8.93 -53.39
N LEU A 20 22.94 -8.88 -52.09
CA LEU A 20 23.89 -9.32 -51.08
C LEU A 20 23.40 -10.64 -50.47
N SER A 21 24.14 -11.69 -50.80
CA SER A 21 24.13 -12.98 -50.14
C SER A 21 24.68 -12.82 -48.73
N PHE A 22 23.86 -13.05 -47.70
CA PHE A 22 24.36 -13.27 -46.35
C PHE A 22 24.71 -14.75 -46.18
N PHE A 23 25.97 -15.00 -45.87
CA PHE A 23 26.47 -16.31 -45.47
C PHE A 23 25.83 -16.70 -44.13
N PHE A 24 25.12 -17.83 -44.13
CA PHE A 24 24.78 -18.57 -42.92
C PHE A 24 26.08 -19.13 -42.31
N ALA A 25 26.50 -18.58 -41.18
CA ALA A 25 27.33 -19.30 -40.23
C ALA A 25 26.40 -19.94 -39.21
N PHE A 26 26.29 -21.27 -39.25
CA PHE A 26 25.70 -22.04 -38.16
C PHE A 26 26.56 -21.84 -36.91
N SER A 27 26.06 -21.08 -35.94
CA SER A 27 26.42 -21.23 -34.53
C SER A 27 25.34 -22.07 -33.86
N ILE A 28 25.80 -23.01 -33.05
CA ILE A 28 24.99 -23.85 -32.18
C ILE A 28 24.21 -22.94 -31.21
N SER A 29 22.96 -23.35 -30.93
CA SER A 29 21.97 -22.72 -30.07
C SER A 29 22.52 -22.08 -28.80
N GLY A 30 22.38 -20.75 -28.70
CA GLY A 30 22.38 -20.00 -27.45
C GLY A 30 21.18 -19.06 -27.50
N ASP A 31 20.34 -19.11 -26.47
CA ASP A 31 19.19 -18.21 -26.28
C ASP A 31 19.71 -16.76 -26.27
N PRO A 32 19.12 -15.78 -26.98
CA PRO A 32 19.46 -14.39 -26.77
C PRO A 32 19.13 -14.03 -25.31
N GLY A 33 20.15 -13.75 -24.51
CA GLY A 33 19.98 -13.35 -23.11
C GLY A 33 19.02 -12.16 -22.95
N PRO A 34 18.47 -11.95 -21.74
CA PRO A 34 17.35 -11.05 -21.55
C PRO A 34 17.65 -9.59 -21.95
N GLN A 35 16.69 -8.97 -22.63
CA GLN A 35 16.80 -7.59 -23.14
C GLN A 35 15.94 -6.64 -22.29
N VAL A 36 16.40 -5.40 -22.09
CA VAL A 36 15.82 -4.44 -21.12
C VAL A 36 15.13 -3.27 -21.80
N HIS A 37 14.05 -2.78 -21.20
CA HIS A 37 13.37 -1.55 -21.56
C HIS A 37 13.30 -0.55 -20.39
N ARG A 38 13.72 0.70 -20.65
CA ARG A 38 13.69 1.85 -19.73
C ARG A 38 13.57 3.14 -20.52
N ALA A 39 13.15 4.22 -19.85
CA ALA A 39 13.27 5.54 -20.44
C ALA A 39 14.75 5.89 -20.66
N PRO A 40 15.11 6.54 -21.78
CA PRO A 40 16.46 7.07 -21.96
C PRO A 40 16.78 8.11 -20.88
N GLU A 41 18.00 8.09 -20.34
CA GLU A 41 18.47 9.10 -19.39
C GLU A 41 18.27 10.51 -19.96
N ARG A 42 17.34 11.28 -19.38
CA ARG A 42 17.17 12.69 -19.71
C ARG A 42 18.22 13.49 -18.95
N ALA A 43 19.11 14.16 -19.66
CA ALA A 43 19.94 15.20 -19.05
C ALA A 43 19.01 16.27 -18.43
N PRO A 44 19.29 16.78 -17.22
CA PRO A 44 18.51 17.86 -16.65
C PRO A 44 18.58 19.06 -17.59
N VAL A 45 17.46 19.41 -18.20
CA VAL A 45 17.35 20.63 -18.98
C VAL A 45 17.19 21.75 -17.95
N PRO A 46 18.14 22.70 -17.84
CA PRO A 46 17.96 23.83 -16.94
C PRO A 46 16.67 24.54 -17.34
N PRO A 47 15.78 24.85 -16.38
CA PRO A 47 14.53 25.51 -16.71
C PRO A 47 14.84 26.83 -17.43
N PRO A 48 14.07 27.20 -18.46
CA PRO A 48 14.20 28.53 -19.03
C PRO A 48 14.03 29.56 -17.92
N VAL A 49 14.91 30.56 -17.88
CA VAL A 49 14.77 31.71 -16.97
C VAL A 49 13.59 32.54 -17.47
N ILE A 50 12.38 32.13 -17.08
CA ILE A 50 11.17 32.92 -17.27
C ILE A 50 11.20 33.97 -16.16
N VAL A 51 11.27 35.25 -16.55
CA VAL A 51 11.05 36.33 -15.59
C VAL A 51 9.61 36.18 -15.10
N PRO A 52 9.38 35.93 -13.80
CA PRO A 52 8.04 35.72 -13.28
C PRO A 52 7.20 36.97 -13.53
N LEU A 53 6.00 36.77 -14.09
CA LEU A 53 5.05 37.86 -14.30
C LEU A 53 4.59 38.41 -12.94
N THR A 54 4.45 39.73 -12.87
CA THR A 54 3.83 40.40 -11.73
C THR A 54 2.33 40.06 -11.64
N LEU A 55 1.74 40.21 -10.45
CA LEU A 55 0.31 40.00 -10.24
C LEU A 55 -0.55 40.83 -11.22
N GLU A 56 -0.13 42.05 -11.55
CA GLU A 56 -0.86 42.91 -12.49
C GLU A 56 -0.76 42.41 -13.95
N GLU A 57 0.42 41.94 -14.36
CA GLU A 57 0.60 41.30 -15.68
C GLU A 57 -0.23 40.03 -15.80
N ILE A 58 -0.34 39.24 -14.72
CA ILE A 58 -1.19 38.05 -14.67
C ILE A 58 -2.67 38.43 -14.76
N ARG A 59 -3.12 39.47 -14.04
CA ARG A 59 -4.50 39.98 -14.17
C ARG A 59 -4.81 40.46 -15.57
N GLU A 60 -3.88 41.16 -16.21
CA GLU A 60 -4.06 41.61 -17.60
C GLU A 60 -4.08 40.41 -18.57
N MET A 61 -3.24 39.39 -18.35
CA MET A 61 -3.25 38.15 -19.12
C MET A 61 -4.61 37.43 -19.00
N ILE A 62 -5.13 37.27 -17.79
CA ILE A 62 -6.47 36.70 -17.53
C ILE A 62 -7.55 37.50 -18.28
N ARG A 63 -7.50 38.83 -18.17
CA ARG A 63 -8.47 39.72 -18.82
C ARG A 63 -8.44 39.62 -20.34
N LEU A 64 -7.24 39.59 -20.94
CA LEU A 64 -7.04 39.53 -22.39
C LEU A 64 -7.48 38.17 -22.97
N ASN A 65 -7.17 37.08 -22.27
CA ASN A 65 -7.55 35.73 -22.70
C ASN A 65 -8.99 35.36 -22.29
N ARG A 66 -9.66 36.20 -21.50
CA ARG A 66 -11.01 35.95 -20.95
C ARG A 66 -11.08 34.69 -20.10
N TYR A 67 -10.01 34.40 -19.37
CA TYR A 67 -9.99 33.30 -18.41
C TYR A 67 -10.94 33.56 -17.25
N ASN A 68 -11.52 32.50 -16.70
CA ASN A 68 -12.55 32.51 -15.69
C ASN A 68 -12.03 32.11 -14.31
N TYR A 69 -10.85 32.60 -13.94
CA TYR A 69 -10.30 32.50 -12.58
C TYR A 69 -9.80 33.84 -12.05
N THR A 70 -9.66 33.92 -10.74
CA THR A 70 -9.16 35.09 -10.02
C THR A 70 -7.81 34.81 -9.39
N VAL A 71 -6.98 35.86 -9.34
CA VAL A 71 -5.67 35.83 -8.70
C VAL A 71 -5.53 36.94 -7.66
N GLY A 72 -4.78 36.66 -6.60
CA GLY A 72 -4.49 37.58 -5.51
C GLY A 72 -3.19 37.22 -4.81
N ASP A 73 -2.84 38.00 -3.80
CA ASP A 73 -1.72 37.66 -2.92
C ASP A 73 -2.07 36.41 -2.11
N THR A 74 -1.18 35.43 -2.16
CA THR A 74 -1.23 34.19 -1.38
C THR A 74 0.04 34.11 -0.52
N TRP A 75 0.16 33.14 0.37
CA TRP A 75 1.43 32.95 1.08
C TRP A 75 2.59 32.61 0.12
N LEU A 76 2.29 32.00 -1.02
CA LEU A 76 3.26 31.69 -2.08
C LEU A 76 3.74 32.94 -2.83
N SER A 77 2.96 34.03 -2.87
CA SER A 77 3.38 35.27 -3.54
C SER A 77 4.56 35.95 -2.87
N GLN A 78 4.90 35.54 -1.64
CA GLN A 78 6.02 36.04 -0.86
C GLN A 78 7.32 35.27 -1.11
N LEU A 79 7.25 34.12 -1.78
CA LEU A 79 8.41 33.26 -2.06
C LEU A 79 9.21 33.80 -3.24
N SER A 80 10.53 33.65 -3.17
CA SER A 80 11.40 33.81 -4.33
C SER A 80 11.12 32.74 -5.38
N PRO A 81 11.53 32.94 -6.65
CA PRO A 81 11.36 31.91 -7.69
C PRO A 81 12.01 30.57 -7.35
N ALA A 82 13.14 30.59 -6.63
CA ALA A 82 13.84 29.38 -6.20
C ALA A 82 13.08 28.64 -5.09
N GLU A 83 12.53 29.38 -4.12
CA GLU A 83 11.67 28.80 -3.08
C GLU A 83 10.38 28.25 -3.69
N MET A 84 9.72 28.96 -4.60
CA MET A 84 8.54 28.43 -5.30
C MET A 84 8.87 27.14 -6.06
N ALA A 85 10.01 27.09 -6.74
CA ALA A 85 10.44 25.89 -7.46
C ALA A 85 10.73 24.70 -6.53
N SER A 86 11.14 24.93 -5.27
CA SER A 86 11.40 23.84 -4.33
C SER A 86 10.13 23.16 -3.83
N LEU A 87 8.96 23.78 -3.96
CA LEU A 87 7.67 23.12 -3.67
C LEU A 87 7.20 22.18 -4.80
N LEU A 88 7.75 22.33 -6.01
CA LEU A 88 7.31 21.63 -7.21
C LEU A 88 8.14 20.35 -7.40
N GLY A 89 7.83 19.34 -6.58
CA GLY A 89 8.64 18.14 -6.42
C GLY A 89 8.16 16.92 -7.20
N TYR A 90 7.39 17.05 -8.27
CA TYR A 90 7.12 15.89 -9.13
C TYR A 90 8.35 15.54 -9.97
N VAL A 91 8.81 14.30 -9.86
CA VAL A 91 9.88 13.74 -10.68
C VAL A 91 9.32 12.53 -11.44
N PRO A 92 9.24 12.56 -12.78
CA PRO A 92 8.73 11.43 -13.57
C PRO A 92 9.45 10.11 -13.24
N PRO A 93 8.76 8.96 -13.30
CA PRO A 93 9.38 7.66 -13.07
C PRO A 93 10.46 7.36 -14.13
N ARG A 94 11.41 6.46 -13.82
CA ARG A 94 12.41 6.01 -14.81
C ARG A 94 11.81 5.17 -15.96
N MET A 95 10.56 4.75 -15.82
CA MET A 95 9.92 3.80 -16.72
C MET A 95 9.48 4.59 -17.94
N ASP A 96 9.70 4.02 -19.13
CA ASP A 96 8.96 4.50 -20.28
C ASP A 96 7.56 3.88 -20.21
N LEU A 97 6.56 4.75 -20.03
CA LEU A 97 5.15 4.39 -19.92
C LEU A 97 4.35 4.88 -21.14
N SER A 98 5.04 5.20 -22.24
CA SER A 98 4.40 5.74 -23.44
C SER A 98 3.49 4.74 -24.13
N HIS A 99 3.71 3.42 -23.96
CA HIS A 99 2.79 2.39 -24.44
C HIS A 99 1.45 2.40 -23.70
N LEU A 100 1.39 2.97 -22.50
CA LEU A 100 0.17 3.12 -21.70
C LEU A 100 -0.59 4.43 -22.01
N SER A 101 -0.20 5.15 -23.07
CA SER A 101 -0.79 6.45 -23.44
C SER A 101 -2.05 6.36 -24.31
N GLU A 102 -2.45 5.14 -24.69
CA GLU A 102 -3.59 4.94 -25.57
C GLU A 102 -4.88 4.67 -24.77
N VAL A 103 -5.93 5.44 -25.09
CA VAL A 103 -7.30 5.06 -24.75
C VAL A 103 -7.61 3.83 -25.59
N GLU A 104 -7.70 2.64 -24.98
CA GLU A 104 -8.09 1.43 -25.69
C GLU A 104 -9.39 1.68 -26.48
N SER A 105 -9.31 1.74 -27.81
CA SER A 105 -10.46 2.02 -28.69
C SER A 105 -11.52 0.92 -28.65
N ASP A 106 -11.16 -0.24 -28.12
CA ASP A 106 -11.90 -1.49 -28.27
C ASP A 106 -12.67 -1.91 -27.01
N ARG A 107 -12.56 -1.17 -25.91
CA ARG A 107 -13.42 -1.40 -24.73
C ARG A 107 -14.79 -0.77 -24.94
N ALA A 108 -15.83 -1.54 -24.64
CA ALA A 108 -17.19 -1.00 -24.57
C ALA A 108 -17.18 0.22 -23.62
N PRO A 109 -17.73 1.38 -24.05
CA PRO A 109 -17.68 2.58 -23.23
C PRO A 109 -18.39 2.31 -21.90
N PRO A 110 -17.83 2.77 -20.78
CA PRO A 110 -18.52 2.68 -19.50
C PRO A 110 -19.87 3.41 -19.58
N PRO A 111 -20.84 3.07 -18.70
CA PRO A 111 -22.08 3.83 -18.62
C PRO A 111 -21.78 5.32 -18.46
N PRO A 112 -22.59 6.21 -19.06
CA PRO A 112 -22.29 7.64 -19.05
C PRO A 112 -22.21 8.14 -17.61
N PRO A 113 -21.09 8.78 -17.21
CA PRO A 113 -20.92 9.28 -15.86
C PRO A 113 -21.88 10.46 -15.61
N PRO A 114 -22.19 10.78 -14.35
CA PRO A 114 -22.96 11.98 -14.04
C PRO A 114 -22.22 13.24 -14.51
N SER A 115 -22.97 14.31 -14.81
CA SER A 115 -22.39 15.57 -15.28
C SER A 115 -21.55 16.29 -14.22
N ALA A 116 -21.76 15.97 -12.94
CA ALA A 116 -20.95 16.45 -11.83
C ALA A 116 -20.83 15.36 -10.77
N TYR A 117 -19.69 15.32 -10.11
CA TYR A 117 -19.38 14.38 -9.05
C TYR A 117 -18.35 15.00 -8.12
N ASP A 118 -18.55 14.91 -6.81
CA ASP A 118 -17.67 15.57 -5.83
C ASP A 118 -17.57 14.72 -4.55
N TYR A 119 -16.43 14.04 -4.38
CA TYR A 119 -16.20 13.20 -3.20
C TYR A 119 -16.16 13.98 -1.88
N ARG A 120 -15.92 15.30 -1.92
CA ARG A 120 -15.97 16.16 -0.71
C ARG A 120 -17.37 16.20 -0.14
N SER A 121 -18.39 16.30 -1.01
CA SER A 121 -19.80 16.32 -0.60
C SER A 121 -20.27 15.00 0.02
N MET A 122 -19.49 13.93 -0.18
CA MET A 122 -19.78 12.57 0.30
C MET A 122 -18.97 12.21 1.55
N GLY A 123 -18.09 13.10 2.05
CA GLY A 123 -17.20 12.79 3.17
C GLY A 123 -16.11 11.76 2.84
N MET A 124 -15.74 11.62 1.57
CA MET A 124 -14.78 10.61 1.09
C MET A 124 -13.41 11.22 0.75
N VAL A 125 -13.13 12.41 1.27
CA VAL A 125 -11.87 13.14 1.09
C VAL A 125 -11.54 13.83 2.41
N THR A 126 -10.36 13.56 2.94
CA THR A 126 -9.81 14.23 4.13
C THR A 126 -9.50 15.71 3.85
N PRO A 127 -9.38 16.56 4.89
CA PRO A 127 -9.01 17.95 4.74
C PRO A 127 -7.65 18.17 3.99
N PRO A 128 -7.47 19.28 3.27
CA PRO A 128 -6.17 19.66 2.70
C PRO A 128 -5.11 19.95 3.78
N LYS A 129 -3.91 19.41 3.58
CA LYS A 129 -2.74 19.62 4.43
C LYS A 129 -1.75 20.58 3.77
N ASP A 130 -0.62 20.85 4.42
CA ASP A 130 0.38 21.84 4.00
C ASP A 130 1.79 21.23 3.92
N GLN A 131 2.31 21.09 2.70
CA GLN A 131 3.65 20.57 2.42
C GLN A 131 4.78 21.55 2.78
N ARG A 132 4.46 22.77 3.19
CA ARG A 132 5.41 23.86 3.49
C ARG A 132 6.33 24.12 2.29
N ASN A 133 7.64 24.26 2.52
CA ASN A 133 8.65 24.59 1.51
C ASN A 133 9.35 23.36 0.89
N CYS A 134 8.82 22.16 1.13
CA CYS A 134 9.38 20.89 0.67
C CYS A 134 8.78 20.45 -0.67
N GLY A 135 9.57 19.80 -1.53
CA GLY A 135 9.12 19.20 -2.78
C GLY A 135 8.39 17.86 -2.58
N SER A 136 7.49 17.78 -1.60
CA SER A 136 6.82 16.55 -1.16
C SER A 136 5.40 16.39 -1.70
N CYS A 137 4.99 17.16 -2.71
CA CYS A 137 3.63 17.08 -3.30
C CYS A 137 3.23 15.66 -3.71
N TRP A 138 4.21 14.83 -4.13
CA TRP A 138 4.02 13.43 -4.50
C TRP A 138 3.59 12.58 -3.31
N CYS A 139 4.13 12.88 -2.12
CA CYS A 139 3.74 12.25 -0.88
C CYS A 139 2.30 12.62 -0.50
N PHE A 140 1.97 13.92 -0.45
CA PHE A 140 0.63 14.41 -0.08
C PHE A 140 -0.48 13.93 -1.03
N ALA A 141 -0.21 13.90 -2.33
CA ALA A 141 -1.17 13.38 -3.29
C ALA A 141 -1.36 11.85 -3.12
N GLY A 142 -0.28 11.11 -2.84
CA GLY A 142 -0.34 9.67 -2.61
C GLY A 142 -1.01 9.28 -1.28
N THR A 143 -0.65 9.90 -0.16
CA THR A 143 -1.30 9.69 1.14
C THR A 143 -2.76 10.11 1.11
N GLY A 144 -3.09 11.27 0.51
CA GLY A 144 -4.48 11.71 0.34
C GLY A 144 -5.31 10.78 -0.54
N MET A 145 -4.70 10.16 -1.56
CA MET A 145 -5.32 9.09 -2.35
C MET A 145 -5.60 7.85 -1.49
N PHE A 146 -4.66 7.47 -0.62
CA PHE A 146 -4.79 6.31 0.27
C PHE A 146 -5.85 6.54 1.36
N GLU A 147 -5.85 7.69 2.03
CA GLU A 147 -6.88 8.10 3.00
C GLU A 147 -8.29 8.03 2.37
N SER A 148 -8.44 8.54 1.15
CA SER A 148 -9.72 8.51 0.44
C SER A 148 -10.15 7.08 0.08
N ARG A 149 -9.21 6.21 -0.29
CA ARG A 149 -9.48 4.78 -0.56
C ARG A 149 -9.98 4.05 0.69
N ILE A 150 -9.41 4.35 1.86
CA ILE A 150 -9.84 3.80 3.16
C ILE A 150 -11.28 4.22 3.47
N LEU A 151 -11.60 5.51 3.33
CA LEU A 151 -12.96 6.03 3.53
C LEU A 151 -13.99 5.37 2.60
N ILE A 152 -13.64 5.22 1.32
CA ILE A 152 -14.53 4.60 0.32
C ILE A 152 -14.79 3.12 0.61
N GLU A 153 -13.87 2.44 1.29
CA GLU A 153 -14.03 1.05 1.76
C GLU A 153 -14.81 0.94 3.07
N GLY A 154 -15.27 2.07 3.61
CA GLY A 154 -15.98 2.11 4.89
C GLY A 154 -15.05 2.08 6.11
N GLY A 155 -13.75 2.31 5.91
CA GLY A 155 -12.80 2.48 7.00
C GLY A 155 -12.93 3.85 7.70
N PRO A 156 -12.24 4.03 8.84
CA PRO A 156 -12.25 5.29 9.57
C PRO A 156 -11.49 6.40 8.82
N GLU A 157 -11.77 7.64 9.19
CA GLU A 157 -10.98 8.79 8.75
C GLU A 157 -9.62 8.78 9.45
N TYR A 158 -8.56 8.56 8.69
CA TYR A 158 -7.18 8.67 9.16
C TYR A 158 -6.53 9.96 8.67
N ASP A 159 -5.76 10.59 9.55
CA ASP A 159 -4.77 11.61 9.20
C ASP A 159 -3.42 10.89 9.10
N LEU A 160 -3.02 10.49 7.90
CA LEU A 160 -1.81 9.70 7.68
C LEU A 160 -0.56 10.58 7.59
N SER A 161 0.57 10.08 8.07
CA SER A 161 1.84 10.79 8.09
C SER A 161 2.50 10.83 6.72
N GLU A 162 2.54 12.02 6.12
CA GLU A 162 3.41 12.27 4.97
C GLU A 162 4.90 12.18 5.35
N GLU A 163 5.28 12.58 6.56
CA GLU A 163 6.67 12.53 7.01
C GLU A 163 7.21 11.09 7.04
N ASN A 164 6.39 10.12 7.43
CA ASN A 164 6.81 8.72 7.50
C ASN A 164 7.10 8.17 6.10
N VAL A 165 6.23 8.45 5.12
CA VAL A 165 6.47 8.12 3.70
C VAL A 165 7.71 8.86 3.17
N LEU A 166 7.86 10.15 3.49
CA LEU A 166 8.98 11.00 3.05
C LEU A 166 10.34 10.53 3.58
N SER A 167 10.39 10.08 4.84
CA SER A 167 11.63 9.80 5.57
C SER A 167 12.01 8.31 5.56
N CYS A 168 11.03 7.41 5.45
CA CYS A 168 11.25 5.96 5.47
C CYS A 168 11.29 5.32 4.07
N ASN A 169 11.04 6.06 2.98
CA ASN A 169 11.17 5.47 1.65
C ASN A 169 12.64 5.17 1.32
N ILE A 170 12.86 4.03 0.68
CA ILE A 170 14.21 3.56 0.36
C ILE A 170 14.94 4.42 -0.70
N PHE A 171 14.18 5.19 -1.49
CA PHE A 171 14.74 6.05 -2.54
C PHE A 171 15.47 7.27 -1.97
N ASN A 172 15.25 7.61 -0.68
CA ASN A 172 15.73 8.84 -0.07
C ASN A 172 15.38 10.07 -0.93
N ALA A 173 14.16 10.07 -1.49
CA ALA A 173 13.66 11.11 -2.39
C ALA A 173 13.52 12.46 -1.66
N GLY A 174 12.87 12.44 -0.49
CA GLY A 174 12.73 13.60 0.37
C GLY A 174 12.10 14.81 -0.34
N CYS A 175 12.56 16.00 0.03
CA CYS A 175 12.17 17.28 -0.55
C CYS A 175 12.74 17.53 -1.95
N SER A 176 13.60 16.64 -2.46
CA SER A 176 14.09 16.71 -3.84
C SER A 176 13.06 16.22 -4.87
N GLY A 177 11.99 15.60 -4.40
CA GLY A 177 10.85 15.20 -5.22
C GLY A 177 10.78 13.72 -5.56
N GLY A 178 9.61 13.31 -6.03
CA GLY A 178 9.25 11.92 -6.25
C GLY A 178 7.98 11.75 -7.07
N ASN A 179 7.40 10.56 -7.01
CA ASN A 179 6.20 10.17 -7.76
C ASN A 179 5.41 9.07 -7.03
N ASP A 180 4.29 8.68 -7.62
CA ASP A 180 3.40 7.64 -7.12
C ASP A 180 4.01 6.23 -7.09
N PHE A 181 5.02 5.91 -7.89
CA PHE A 181 5.74 4.63 -7.79
C PHE A 181 6.49 4.51 -6.45
N ILE A 182 7.08 5.60 -5.98
CA ILE A 182 7.77 5.65 -4.68
C ILE A 182 6.75 5.45 -3.55
N VAL A 183 5.63 6.18 -3.59
CA VAL A 183 4.56 6.05 -2.58
C VAL A 183 3.97 4.64 -2.59
N THR A 184 3.68 4.09 -3.77
CA THR A 184 3.13 2.73 -3.92
C THR A 184 4.10 1.69 -3.37
N THR A 185 5.40 1.79 -3.70
CA THR A 185 6.43 0.88 -3.19
C THR A 185 6.50 0.93 -1.67
N TYR A 186 6.38 2.12 -1.09
CA TYR A 186 6.34 2.30 0.35
C TYR A 186 5.08 1.68 0.98
N LEU A 187 3.89 2.09 0.54
CA LEU A 187 2.60 1.67 1.13
C LEU A 187 2.30 0.18 0.96
N THR A 188 2.85 -0.48 -0.06
CA THR A 188 2.71 -1.94 -0.22
C THR A 188 3.54 -2.74 0.78
N LYS A 189 4.60 -2.16 1.36
CA LYS A 189 5.52 -2.84 2.29
C LYS A 189 5.30 -2.40 3.73
N TYR A 190 5.25 -1.09 3.94
CA TYR A 190 5.22 -0.46 5.25
C TYR A 190 3.84 0.10 5.60
N GLY A 191 2.92 0.19 4.64
CA GLY A 191 1.58 0.73 4.86
C GLY A 191 1.58 2.21 5.25
N GLY A 192 0.41 2.70 5.67
CA GLY A 192 0.19 4.06 6.13
C GLY A 192 0.17 4.15 7.65
N SER A 193 0.94 5.09 8.19
CA SER A 193 1.04 5.41 9.63
C SER A 193 0.31 6.71 9.94
N LEU A 194 -0.06 6.97 11.19
CA LEU A 194 -0.71 8.23 11.59
C LEU A 194 0.25 9.41 11.65
N GLU A 195 -0.22 10.61 11.27
CA GLU A 195 0.47 11.90 11.40
C GLU A 195 0.90 12.19 12.85
N SER A 196 0.12 11.72 13.84
CA SER A 196 0.48 11.86 15.25
C SER A 196 1.72 11.06 15.65
N CYS A 197 2.08 10.01 14.91
CA CYS A 197 3.30 9.22 15.15
C CYS A 197 4.54 9.92 14.58
N ALA A 198 4.44 10.41 13.35
CA ALA A 198 5.52 11.13 12.67
C ALA A 198 4.97 12.45 12.11
N PRO A 199 4.94 13.53 12.91
CA PRO A 199 4.41 14.81 12.47
C PRO A 199 5.24 15.41 11.35
N TYR A 200 4.57 16.05 10.39
CA TYR A 200 5.19 16.67 9.23
C TYR A 200 6.12 17.82 9.63
N ASP A 201 7.41 17.60 9.37
CA ASP A 201 8.46 18.61 9.49
C ASP A 201 8.71 19.26 8.13
N GLY A 202 8.71 18.45 7.06
CA GLY A 202 8.95 18.91 5.70
C GLY A 202 10.40 19.32 5.47
N THR A 203 11.35 18.61 6.08
CA THR A 203 12.79 18.81 5.85
C THR A 203 13.50 17.48 5.60
N ASP A 204 14.56 17.51 4.79
CA ASP A 204 15.38 16.32 4.56
C ASP A 204 16.19 15.97 5.81
N GLY A 205 16.30 14.67 6.09
CA GLY A 205 17.11 14.15 7.19
C GLY A 205 16.34 13.93 8.49
N THR A 206 15.03 14.14 8.51
CA THR A 206 14.17 13.61 9.57
C THR A 206 14.35 12.10 9.65
N PRO A 207 14.65 11.53 10.83
CA PRO A 207 14.76 10.09 10.96
C PRO A 207 13.44 9.40 10.66
N CYS A 208 13.51 8.25 9.97
CA CYS A 208 12.37 7.36 9.85
C CYS A 208 11.87 6.98 11.25
N ALA A 209 10.58 7.17 11.50
CA ALA A 209 9.92 6.80 12.74
C ALA A 209 9.33 5.39 12.63
N ASP A 210 9.47 4.63 13.70
CA ASP A 210 8.80 3.33 13.86
C ASP A 210 7.36 3.60 14.32
N CYS A 211 6.39 3.25 13.48
CA CYS A 211 4.99 3.62 13.64
C CYS A 211 4.07 2.44 13.35
N ASP A 212 2.94 2.41 14.06
CA ASP A 212 1.88 1.44 13.80
C ASP A 212 1.30 1.60 12.40
N ILE A 213 1.06 0.46 11.76
CA ILE A 213 0.50 0.39 10.40
C ILE A 213 -1.02 0.36 10.48
N MET A 214 -1.67 1.40 9.98
CA MET A 214 -3.14 1.48 9.97
C MET A 214 -3.75 0.60 8.87
N LYS A 215 -3.18 0.69 7.67
CA LYS A 215 -3.57 -0.06 6.47
C LYS A 215 -2.37 -0.25 5.55
N ARG A 216 -2.35 -1.36 4.81
CA ARG A 216 -1.44 -1.59 3.68
C ARG A 216 -2.14 -1.38 2.35
N LEU A 217 -1.38 -1.04 1.32
CA LEU A 217 -1.89 -0.97 -0.04
C LEU A 217 -1.86 -2.36 -0.68
N CYS A 218 -3.00 -2.87 -1.14
CA CYS A 218 -3.07 -4.17 -1.84
C CYS A 218 -3.25 -4.05 -3.36
N GLY A 219 -3.47 -2.83 -3.89
CA GLY A 219 -3.64 -2.66 -5.32
C GLY A 219 -3.48 -1.22 -5.81
N TRP A 220 -2.77 -1.07 -6.92
CA TRP A 220 -2.51 0.21 -7.59
C TRP A 220 -2.59 0.03 -9.11
N ARG A 221 -3.15 1.00 -9.83
CA ARG A 221 -3.29 0.96 -11.29
C ARG A 221 -2.79 2.25 -11.90
N ILE A 222 -2.03 2.11 -12.98
CA ILE A 222 -1.77 3.21 -13.90
C ILE A 222 -3.02 3.37 -14.75
N VAL A 223 -3.71 4.50 -14.58
CA VAL A 223 -4.93 4.79 -15.33
C VAL A 223 -4.57 5.14 -16.78
N GLY A 224 -3.50 5.93 -16.94
CA GLY A 224 -2.87 6.20 -18.23
C GLY A 224 -1.86 7.35 -18.16
N SER A 225 -1.15 7.56 -19.27
CA SER A 225 -0.27 8.70 -19.50
C SER A 225 -0.81 9.57 -20.64
N ASN A 226 -0.40 10.85 -20.70
CA ASN A 226 -0.81 11.82 -21.72
C ASN A 226 -2.35 11.95 -21.82
N LEU A 227 -3.04 12.00 -20.68
CA LEU A 227 -4.50 12.13 -20.59
C LEU A 227 -4.98 13.59 -20.51
N ASP A 228 -4.07 14.57 -20.47
CA ASP A 228 -4.43 15.98 -20.56
C ASP A 228 -5.10 16.27 -21.92
N SER A 229 -6.41 16.49 -21.93
CA SER A 229 -7.15 16.72 -23.17
C SER A 229 -8.55 17.29 -22.95
N GLU A 230 -9.04 17.99 -23.96
CA GLU A 230 -10.46 18.29 -24.15
C GLU A 230 -11.21 17.13 -24.86
N ASP A 231 -10.51 16.05 -25.24
CA ASP A 231 -11.11 14.85 -25.84
C ASP A 231 -12.02 14.13 -24.83
N PRO A 232 -13.34 14.00 -25.12
CA PRO A 232 -14.27 13.29 -24.25
C PRO A 232 -13.85 11.85 -23.91
N ALA A 233 -13.14 11.16 -24.79
CA ALA A 233 -12.68 9.79 -24.54
C ALA A 233 -11.62 9.74 -23.43
N LYS A 234 -10.65 10.67 -23.44
CA LYS A 234 -9.62 10.78 -22.39
C LYS A 234 -10.21 11.27 -21.07
N ILE A 235 -11.12 12.24 -21.13
CA ILE A 235 -11.86 12.71 -19.94
C ILE A 235 -12.65 11.55 -19.31
N LEU A 236 -13.29 10.71 -20.14
CA LEU A 236 -14.06 9.56 -19.67
C LEU A 236 -13.19 8.52 -18.95
N VAL A 237 -11.94 8.31 -19.38
CA VAL A 237 -10.99 7.40 -18.70
C VAL A 237 -10.73 7.87 -17.26
N VAL A 238 -10.48 9.17 -17.06
CA VAL A 238 -10.23 9.73 -15.72
C VAL A 238 -11.51 9.69 -14.87
N LYS A 239 -12.69 9.99 -15.45
CA LYS A 239 -13.98 9.88 -14.74
C LYS A 239 -14.32 8.44 -14.35
N ASP A 240 -14.07 7.46 -15.21
CA ASP A 240 -14.29 6.04 -14.90
C ASP A 240 -13.38 5.58 -13.76
N ALA A 241 -12.10 6.00 -13.77
CA ALA A 241 -11.19 5.74 -12.66
C ALA A 241 -11.70 6.38 -11.35
N LEU A 242 -12.15 7.64 -11.38
CA LEU A 242 -12.73 8.31 -10.22
C LEU A 242 -13.93 7.53 -9.65
N LEU A 243 -14.84 7.08 -10.51
CA LEU A 243 -16.03 6.35 -10.09
C LEU A 243 -15.73 4.97 -9.53
N ARG A 244 -14.71 4.27 -10.05
CA ARG A 244 -14.36 2.91 -9.61
C ARG A 244 -13.50 2.90 -8.37
N PHE A 245 -12.53 3.81 -8.31
CA PHE A 245 -11.41 3.70 -7.37
C PHE A 245 -11.37 4.84 -6.35
N GLY A 246 -12.08 5.93 -6.58
CA GLY A 246 -12.00 7.11 -5.72
C GLY A 246 -11.13 8.21 -6.32
N PRO A 247 -10.80 9.24 -5.53
CA PRO A 247 -9.87 10.28 -5.95
C PRO A 247 -8.58 9.73 -6.58
N VAL A 248 -8.10 10.37 -7.65
CA VAL A 248 -6.97 9.88 -8.45
C VAL A 248 -5.78 10.82 -8.37
N PHE A 249 -4.59 10.24 -8.26
CA PHE A 249 -3.32 10.95 -8.29
C PHE A 249 -3.07 11.44 -9.71
N VAL A 250 -2.75 12.73 -9.87
CA VAL A 250 -2.40 13.30 -11.18
C VAL A 250 -1.19 14.22 -11.10
N SER A 251 -0.41 14.24 -12.18
CA SER A 251 0.62 15.26 -12.39
C SER A 251 0.05 16.47 -13.14
N MET A 252 0.65 17.64 -12.94
CA MET A 252 0.33 18.89 -13.63
C MET A 252 1.54 19.85 -13.70
N ASN A 253 1.45 20.86 -14.57
CA ASN A 253 2.38 21.99 -14.62
C ASN A 253 1.91 23.11 -13.67
N ALA A 254 2.43 23.12 -12.44
CA ALA A 254 2.14 24.15 -11.46
C ALA A 254 2.98 25.43 -11.66
N SER A 255 3.94 25.42 -12.59
CA SER A 255 4.64 26.64 -13.03
C SER A 255 3.83 27.47 -14.03
N ALA A 256 2.62 27.04 -14.38
CA ALA A 256 1.69 27.83 -15.18
C ALA A 256 1.46 29.23 -14.55
N PRO A 257 1.61 30.32 -15.32
CA PRO A 257 1.45 31.68 -14.82
C PRO A 257 0.12 31.90 -14.09
N GLY A 258 0.21 32.39 -12.85
CA GLY A 258 -0.95 32.69 -12.01
C GLY A 258 -1.46 31.52 -11.16
N PHE A 259 -0.95 30.29 -11.34
CA PHE A 259 -1.40 29.16 -10.52
C PHE A 259 -1.08 29.35 -9.04
N SER A 260 0.15 29.73 -8.68
CA SER A 260 0.52 30.02 -7.28
C SER A 260 -0.28 31.17 -6.63
N LEU A 261 -0.86 32.05 -7.46
CA LEU A 261 -1.66 33.21 -7.05
C LEU A 261 -3.17 32.94 -7.09
N TYR A 262 -3.58 31.71 -7.42
CA TYR A 262 -4.99 31.36 -7.59
C TYR A 262 -5.79 31.59 -6.30
N THR A 263 -6.98 32.17 -6.46
CA THR A 263 -7.92 32.48 -5.35
C THR A 263 -9.35 31.99 -5.59
N GLY A 264 -9.68 31.55 -6.81
CA GLY A 264 -11.02 31.05 -7.15
C GLY A 264 -11.30 30.99 -8.65
N GLY A 265 -12.44 30.39 -9.02
CA GLY A 265 -12.87 30.20 -10.41
C GLY A 265 -12.31 28.93 -11.06
N VAL A 266 -12.25 28.85 -12.39
CA VAL A 266 -11.72 27.70 -13.15
C VAL A 266 -10.36 28.10 -13.71
N PHE A 267 -9.29 27.48 -13.21
CA PHE A 267 -7.94 27.72 -13.70
C PHE A 267 -7.76 27.21 -15.13
N GLU A 268 -7.00 27.96 -15.93
CA GLU A 268 -6.97 27.85 -17.38
C GLU A 268 -5.61 28.25 -17.95
N TYR A 269 -4.90 27.33 -18.60
CA TYR A 269 -3.61 27.56 -19.25
C TYR A 269 -3.24 26.44 -20.24
N TRP A 270 -3.30 26.70 -21.56
CA TRP A 270 -3.08 25.68 -22.61
C TRP A 270 -1.67 25.69 -23.23
N VAL A 271 -0.72 26.41 -22.65
CA VAL A 271 0.65 26.41 -23.16
C VAL A 271 1.38 25.20 -22.58
N ASN A 272 1.85 24.32 -23.47
CA ASN A 272 2.63 23.15 -23.09
C ASN A 272 3.80 23.52 -22.17
N GLY A 273 3.87 22.84 -21.04
CA GLY A 273 4.99 22.87 -20.12
C GLY A 273 5.26 21.50 -19.53
N SER A 274 6.40 21.36 -18.86
CA SER A 274 6.71 20.13 -18.14
C SER A 274 5.88 20.07 -16.85
N VAL A 275 5.29 18.91 -16.59
CA VAL A 275 4.68 18.65 -15.28
C VAL A 275 5.75 18.61 -14.19
N ASN A 276 5.44 19.21 -13.05
CA ASN A 276 6.36 19.38 -11.93
C ASN A 276 5.66 19.38 -10.56
N HIS A 277 4.34 19.17 -10.54
CA HIS A 277 3.56 19.10 -9.31
C HIS A 277 2.55 17.96 -9.42
N THR A 278 2.14 17.43 -8.28
CA THR A 278 1.13 16.38 -8.19
C THR A 278 0.04 16.78 -7.23
N VAL A 279 -1.18 16.43 -7.60
CA VAL A 279 -2.40 16.81 -6.91
C VAL A 279 -3.39 15.66 -7.00
N LEU A 280 -4.48 15.75 -6.24
CA LEU A 280 -5.51 14.72 -6.21
C LEU A 280 -6.78 15.26 -6.87
N ILE A 281 -7.21 14.67 -7.98
CA ILE A 281 -8.55 14.96 -8.53
C ILE A 281 -9.57 14.26 -7.64
N VAL A 282 -10.52 15.03 -7.11
CA VAL A 282 -11.55 14.56 -6.17
C VAL A 282 -12.96 14.65 -6.75
N GLY A 283 -13.09 15.11 -7.99
CA GLY A 283 -14.37 15.28 -8.64
C GLY A 283 -14.28 16.05 -9.95
N TRP A 284 -15.44 16.33 -10.54
CA TRP A 284 -15.59 17.14 -11.73
C TRP A 284 -16.96 17.81 -11.78
N ASP A 285 -17.08 18.83 -12.63
CA ASP A 285 -18.35 19.44 -12.98
C ASP A 285 -18.31 19.94 -14.42
N ASP A 286 -19.09 19.29 -15.29
CA ASP A 286 -19.20 19.56 -16.73
C ASP A 286 -19.87 20.89 -17.04
N SER A 287 -20.52 21.52 -16.06
CA SER A 287 -21.24 22.79 -16.21
C SER A 287 -20.37 24.02 -15.95
N LEU A 288 -19.18 23.84 -15.37
CA LEU A 288 -18.28 24.94 -15.04
C LEU A 288 -17.74 25.59 -16.32
N VAL A 289 -18.09 26.86 -16.53
CA VAL A 289 -17.73 27.62 -17.74
C VAL A 289 -16.29 28.10 -17.64
N HIS A 290 -15.58 28.05 -18.78
CA HIS A 290 -14.23 28.57 -18.96
C HIS A 290 -14.10 29.12 -20.40
N SER A 291 -12.98 29.77 -20.73
CA SER A 291 -12.80 30.47 -22.01
C SER A 291 -12.88 29.56 -23.25
N HIS A 292 -12.63 28.26 -23.09
CA HIS A 292 -12.66 27.25 -24.14
C HIS A 292 -13.95 26.41 -24.18
N GLY A 293 -14.85 26.56 -23.21
CA GLY A 293 -16.07 25.74 -23.16
C GLY A 293 -16.61 25.57 -21.74
N THR A 294 -17.00 24.34 -21.43
CA THR A 294 -17.43 23.94 -20.09
C THR A 294 -16.77 22.64 -19.68
N GLY A 295 -16.61 22.46 -18.37
CA GLY A 295 -16.03 21.27 -17.78
C GLY A 295 -14.73 21.55 -17.05
N ALA A 296 -14.69 21.14 -15.79
CA ALA A 296 -13.49 21.28 -14.98
C ALA A 296 -13.35 20.11 -13.98
N TRP A 297 -12.10 19.80 -13.66
CA TRP A 297 -11.76 18.96 -12.53
C TRP A 297 -11.85 19.76 -11.24
N ILE A 298 -12.26 19.09 -10.15
CA ILE A 298 -12.19 19.58 -8.78
C ILE A 298 -10.98 18.91 -8.14
N VAL A 299 -10.06 19.69 -7.59
CA VAL A 299 -8.73 19.19 -7.24
C VAL A 299 -8.33 19.62 -5.83
N LYS A 300 -7.84 18.66 -5.03
CA LYS A 300 -7.23 18.87 -3.71
C LYS A 300 -5.73 19.14 -3.91
N ASN A 301 -5.25 20.24 -3.32
CA ASN A 301 -3.84 20.61 -3.32
C ASN A 301 -3.23 20.42 -1.92
N SER A 302 -1.91 20.60 -1.82
CA SER A 302 -1.09 20.40 -0.62
C SER A 302 -0.41 21.68 -0.12
N TRP A 303 -1.01 22.85 -0.39
CA TRP A 303 -0.48 24.16 0.02
C TRP A 303 -1.26 24.81 1.16
N GLY A 304 -1.92 23.97 1.97
CA GLY A 304 -2.72 24.39 3.11
C GLY A 304 -4.07 25.02 2.74
N THR A 305 -4.93 25.15 3.75
CA THR A 305 -6.28 25.70 3.60
C THR A 305 -6.32 27.21 3.37
N SER A 306 -5.19 27.90 3.56
CA SER A 306 -5.08 29.35 3.30
C SER A 306 -4.87 29.69 1.81
N TRP A 307 -4.62 28.69 0.97
CA TRP A 307 -4.43 28.85 -0.47
C TRP A 307 -5.68 28.42 -1.26
N GLY A 308 -5.95 29.08 -2.39
CA GLY A 308 -7.04 28.72 -3.29
C GLY A 308 -8.42 28.78 -2.63
N GLU A 309 -9.27 27.80 -2.94
CA GLU A 309 -10.62 27.64 -2.38
C GLU A 309 -10.58 26.68 -1.18
N ASN A 310 -9.94 27.12 -0.09
CA ASN A 310 -9.68 26.32 1.12
C ASN A 310 -8.80 25.08 0.88
N GLY A 311 -7.71 25.23 0.13
CA GLY A 311 -6.80 24.15 -0.26
C GLY A 311 -7.24 23.36 -1.50
N TYR A 312 -8.36 23.76 -2.11
CA TYR A 312 -8.84 23.20 -3.38
C TYR A 312 -8.74 24.22 -4.52
N PHE A 313 -8.85 23.72 -5.75
CA PHE A 313 -9.05 24.54 -6.94
C PHE A 313 -9.88 23.79 -7.98
N LYS A 314 -10.43 24.53 -8.95
CA LYS A 314 -10.97 23.96 -10.18
C LYS A 314 -10.05 24.27 -11.34
N ILE A 315 -9.95 23.36 -12.29
CA ILE A 315 -9.12 23.51 -13.49
C ILE A 315 -9.83 22.93 -14.71
N ALA A 316 -9.84 23.67 -15.81
CA ALA A 316 -10.48 23.23 -17.05
C ALA A 316 -9.89 21.90 -17.54
N TYR A 317 -10.70 21.09 -18.23
CA TYR A 317 -10.16 19.92 -18.93
C TYR A 317 -9.14 20.37 -20.00
N GLY A 318 -8.04 19.63 -20.17
CA GLY A 318 -7.01 19.98 -21.15
C GLY A 318 -6.09 21.15 -20.74
N SER A 319 -6.08 21.54 -19.46
CA SER A 319 -5.36 22.72 -18.98
C SER A 319 -4.16 22.35 -18.11
N ALA A 320 -3.06 23.08 -18.32
CA ALA A 320 -1.82 23.03 -17.56
C ALA A 320 -1.20 21.63 -17.47
N ASN A 321 -1.33 20.82 -18.53
CA ASN A 321 -0.78 19.46 -18.57
C ASN A 321 -1.28 18.59 -17.41
N ILE A 322 -2.48 18.88 -16.87
CA ILE A 322 -3.07 18.05 -15.82
C ILE A 322 -3.41 16.68 -16.39
N CYS A 323 -3.16 15.61 -15.64
CA CYS A 323 -3.35 14.24 -16.11
C CYS A 323 -2.33 13.80 -17.18
N GLU A 324 -1.14 14.41 -17.25
CA GLU A 324 -0.02 13.84 -18.03
C GLU A 324 0.35 12.44 -17.51
N TYR A 325 0.19 12.21 -16.21
CA TYR A 325 0.24 10.89 -15.58
C TYR A 325 -0.92 10.79 -14.59
N VAL A 326 -1.66 9.68 -14.64
CA VAL A 326 -2.80 9.39 -13.76
C VAL A 326 -2.68 7.99 -13.18
N SER A 327 -2.89 7.86 -11.88
CA SER A 327 -2.96 6.56 -11.22
C SER A 327 -4.00 6.53 -10.10
N ALA A 328 -4.34 5.31 -9.66
CA ALA A 328 -5.38 5.08 -8.66
C ALA A 328 -5.02 3.91 -7.75
N PHE A 329 -5.30 4.03 -6.46
CA PHE A 329 -5.33 2.90 -5.53
C PHE A 329 -6.67 2.17 -5.62
N THR A 330 -6.65 0.85 -5.66
CA THR A 330 -7.85 0.03 -5.91
C THR A 330 -8.32 -0.74 -4.72
N CYS A 331 -7.45 -0.99 -3.74
CA CYS A 331 -7.84 -1.63 -2.49
C CYS A 331 -6.87 -1.29 -1.35
N THR A 332 -7.39 -1.29 -0.11
CA THR A 332 -6.57 -1.34 1.10
C THR A 332 -6.72 -2.69 1.82
N ALA A 333 -5.69 -3.09 2.56
CA ALA A 333 -5.70 -4.27 3.42
C ALA A 333 -5.44 -3.86 4.87
N GLY A 334 -6.02 -4.59 5.83
CA GLY A 334 -5.64 -4.47 7.23
C GLY A 334 -4.18 -4.84 7.44
N TYR A 335 -3.59 -4.36 8.54
CA TYR A 335 -2.37 -4.98 9.05
C TYR A 335 -2.77 -6.31 9.70
N ASP A 336 -2.22 -7.42 9.22
CA ASP A 336 -2.31 -8.72 9.89
C ASP A 336 -0.89 -9.07 10.36
N TYR A 337 -0.72 -9.12 11.69
CA TYR A 337 0.55 -9.41 12.33
C TYR A 337 1.08 -10.82 12.00
N ARG A 338 0.22 -11.73 11.53
CA ARG A 338 0.60 -13.08 11.10
C ARG A 338 1.15 -13.10 9.68
N GLU A 339 1.01 -12.02 8.92
CA GLU A 339 1.46 -11.95 7.55
C GLU A 339 2.92 -11.50 7.43
N THR A 340 3.70 -12.34 6.77
CA THR A 340 5.09 -12.05 6.40
C THR A 340 5.18 -11.85 4.89
N LEU A 341 5.62 -10.65 4.48
CA LEU A 341 5.88 -10.30 3.09
C LEU A 341 7.35 -10.61 2.75
N TYR A 342 7.56 -11.56 1.82
CA TYR A 342 8.86 -11.86 1.24
C TYR A 342 9.03 -11.16 -0.10
N TYR A 343 10.12 -10.42 -0.25
CA TYR A 343 10.43 -9.66 -1.45
C TYR A 343 11.93 -9.43 -1.61
N TYR A 344 12.36 -9.19 -2.84
CA TYR A 344 13.71 -8.71 -3.20
C TYR A 344 13.65 -7.54 -4.18
N ASP A 345 12.47 -6.95 -4.41
CA ASP A 345 12.30 -5.76 -5.24
C ASP A 345 12.20 -4.54 -4.32
N GLU A 346 13.26 -4.22 -3.57
CA GLU A 346 13.30 -3.15 -2.57
C GLU A 346 12.72 -1.82 -3.08
N HIS A 347 13.00 -1.47 -4.33
CA HIS A 347 12.53 -0.26 -5.02
C HIS A 347 11.33 -0.52 -5.94
N GLY A 348 10.73 -1.71 -5.90
CA GLY A 348 9.54 -2.04 -6.67
C GLY A 348 9.79 -2.10 -8.18
N TRP A 349 8.82 -1.66 -8.97
CA TRP A 349 8.95 -1.69 -10.42
C TRP A 349 9.85 -0.58 -10.95
N GLN A 350 10.98 -1.01 -11.51
CA GLN A 350 12.10 -0.17 -11.89
C GLN A 350 12.53 -0.45 -13.36
N GLY A 351 12.14 -1.55 -13.96
CA GLY A 351 12.33 -1.76 -15.38
C GLY A 351 11.54 -2.95 -15.85
N SER A 352 11.66 -3.27 -17.12
CA SER A 352 11.12 -4.51 -17.63
C SER A 352 12.06 -5.19 -18.60
N PHE A 353 12.00 -6.52 -18.65
CA PHE A 353 12.79 -7.33 -19.57
C PHE A 353 11.97 -8.45 -20.20
N TYR A 354 12.54 -9.09 -21.22
CA TYR A 354 12.05 -10.36 -21.77
C TYR A 354 13.20 -11.33 -22.03
N SER A 355 12.92 -12.63 -22.04
CA SER A 355 13.76 -13.68 -22.64
C SER A 355 13.06 -14.38 -23.80
N ASN A 356 11.73 -14.32 -23.86
CA ASN A 356 10.93 -14.65 -25.03
C ASN A 356 9.90 -13.54 -25.20
N GLU A 357 9.98 -12.80 -26.31
CA GLU A 357 9.21 -11.58 -26.56
C GLU A 357 7.74 -11.77 -26.21
N TYR A 358 7.15 -10.81 -25.47
CA TYR A 358 5.76 -10.83 -25.01
C TYR A 358 5.36 -11.97 -24.06
N ASP A 359 6.19 -12.99 -23.85
CA ASP A 359 5.83 -14.21 -23.11
C ASP A 359 7.05 -14.78 -22.40
N THR A 360 7.36 -14.25 -21.23
CA THR A 360 8.55 -14.61 -20.46
C THR A 360 8.18 -15.04 -19.06
N TRP A 361 8.90 -16.01 -18.53
CA TRP A 361 8.79 -16.43 -17.15
C TRP A 361 9.80 -15.71 -16.27
N GLY A 362 9.33 -15.18 -15.14
CA GLY A 362 10.14 -14.74 -14.03
C GLY A 362 9.92 -15.64 -12.81
N ALA A 363 10.93 -15.91 -12.02
CA ALA A 363 10.78 -16.64 -10.77
C ALA A 363 11.70 -16.10 -9.68
N VAL A 364 11.23 -16.20 -8.44
CA VAL A 364 11.97 -15.79 -7.25
C VAL A 364 11.97 -16.93 -6.25
N ARG A 365 13.15 -17.23 -5.71
CA ARG A 365 13.35 -18.23 -4.66
C ARG A 365 13.33 -17.55 -3.30
N PHE A 366 12.43 -17.97 -2.42
CA PHE A 366 12.32 -17.46 -1.06
C PHE A 366 12.76 -18.51 -0.04
N VAL A 367 13.34 -18.04 1.07
CA VAL A 367 13.62 -18.88 2.24
C VAL A 367 12.83 -18.30 3.41
N PRO A 368 11.71 -18.93 3.79
CA PRO A 368 10.85 -18.47 4.86
C PRO A 368 11.56 -18.58 6.22
N THR A 369 11.31 -17.62 7.11
CA THR A 369 11.83 -17.67 8.49
C THR A 369 10.86 -18.32 9.47
N GLU A 370 9.60 -18.49 9.05
CA GLU A 370 8.48 -18.92 9.88
C GLU A 370 7.61 -19.92 9.11
N ASN A 371 6.89 -20.77 9.84
CA ASN A 371 5.92 -21.69 9.24
C ASN A 371 4.64 -20.91 8.91
N GLY A 372 3.99 -21.24 7.80
CA GLY A 372 2.72 -20.61 7.45
C GLY A 372 2.13 -21.15 6.16
N ALA A 373 0.99 -20.62 5.75
CA ALA A 373 0.41 -20.87 4.44
C ALA A 373 0.82 -19.75 3.49
N LEU A 374 1.17 -20.06 2.23
CA LEU A 374 1.32 -19.04 1.19
C LEU A 374 -0.06 -18.57 0.74
N GLU A 375 -0.44 -17.37 1.18
CA GLU A 375 -1.76 -16.78 0.95
C GLU A 375 -1.84 -16.10 -0.41
N ARG A 376 -0.80 -15.33 -0.76
CA ARG A 376 -0.81 -14.45 -1.92
C ARG A 376 0.52 -14.41 -2.64
N VAL A 377 0.44 -14.17 -3.94
CA VAL A 377 1.57 -13.79 -4.79
C VAL A 377 1.31 -12.39 -5.29
N GLU A 378 2.27 -11.51 -5.08
CA GLU A 378 2.15 -10.10 -5.49
C GLU A 378 3.17 -9.79 -6.58
N PHE A 379 2.80 -8.96 -7.55
CA PHE A 379 3.68 -8.61 -8.65
C PHE A 379 3.27 -7.29 -9.33
N TRP A 380 4.17 -6.78 -10.15
CA TRP A 380 3.91 -5.62 -10.99
C TRP A 380 3.49 -6.05 -12.41
N ALA A 381 2.35 -5.58 -12.86
CA ALA A 381 1.94 -5.70 -14.25
C ALA A 381 2.47 -4.50 -15.06
N VAL A 382 3.23 -4.80 -16.11
CA VAL A 382 3.92 -3.77 -16.92
C VAL A 382 3.09 -3.26 -18.11
N ASP A 383 1.98 -3.93 -18.41
CA ASP A 383 1.11 -3.66 -19.54
C ASP A 383 -0.36 -3.85 -19.16
N ASP A 384 -1.24 -3.23 -19.94
CA ASP A 384 -2.67 -3.50 -19.87
C ASP A 384 -2.96 -4.91 -20.43
N MET A 385 -4.01 -5.57 -19.92
CA MET A 385 -4.44 -6.89 -20.38
C MET A 385 -3.37 -8.00 -20.27
N LEU A 386 -2.37 -7.83 -19.40
CA LEU A 386 -1.36 -8.86 -19.13
C LEU A 386 -2.01 -10.13 -18.56
N ASN A 387 -1.76 -11.26 -19.21
CA ASN A 387 -2.11 -12.58 -18.73
C ASN A 387 -0.97 -13.12 -17.87
N TYR A 388 -1.31 -13.75 -16.75
CA TYR A 388 -0.33 -14.36 -15.87
C TYR A 388 -0.68 -15.80 -15.55
N GLU A 389 0.35 -16.60 -15.31
CA GLU A 389 0.23 -17.92 -14.69
C GLU A 389 1.25 -18.04 -13.55
N ILE A 390 0.75 -18.21 -12.33
CA ILE A 390 1.52 -18.41 -11.11
C ILE A 390 1.71 -19.91 -10.88
N TYR A 391 2.93 -20.31 -10.54
CA TYR A 391 3.31 -21.66 -10.13
C TYR A 391 4.20 -21.56 -8.90
N VAL A 392 3.92 -22.39 -7.90
CA VAL A 392 4.70 -22.48 -6.66
C VAL A 392 5.36 -23.85 -6.61
N TYR A 393 6.68 -23.87 -6.55
CA TYR A 393 7.50 -25.10 -6.55
C TYR A 393 8.25 -25.26 -5.23
N ASP A 394 8.45 -26.51 -4.82
CA ASP A 394 9.15 -26.91 -3.61
C ASP A 394 10.63 -27.25 -3.86
N THR A 395 10.99 -27.57 -5.10
CA THR A 395 12.33 -28.12 -5.37
C THR A 395 13.00 -27.43 -6.54
N ARG A 396 14.19 -26.89 -6.30
CA ARG A 396 15.15 -26.48 -7.32
C ARG A 396 16.28 -27.49 -7.49
N SER A 397 16.58 -27.87 -8.72
CA SER A 397 17.67 -28.78 -9.07
C SER A 397 18.61 -28.19 -10.12
N GLY A 398 19.84 -28.70 -10.18
CA GLY A 398 20.86 -28.26 -11.14
C GLY A 398 21.76 -27.12 -10.64
N SER A 399 22.61 -26.59 -11.53
CA SER A 399 23.64 -25.59 -11.22
C SER A 399 23.75 -24.47 -12.27
N SER A 400 22.73 -24.31 -13.11
CA SER A 400 22.66 -23.56 -14.39
C SER A 400 22.87 -24.46 -15.64
N PRO A 401 21.84 -24.64 -16.49
CA PRO A 401 20.45 -24.25 -16.23
C PRO A 401 19.87 -25.01 -15.02
N TYR A 402 18.86 -24.42 -14.40
CA TYR A 402 18.10 -25.00 -13.29
C TYR A 402 16.79 -25.59 -13.78
N THR A 403 16.25 -26.53 -13.00
CA THR A 403 14.88 -27.03 -13.15
C THR A 403 14.12 -26.87 -11.85
N PHE A 404 12.83 -26.56 -11.93
CA PHE A 404 11.92 -26.51 -10.80
C PHE A 404 10.94 -27.69 -10.85
N SER A 405 10.62 -28.26 -9.69
CA SER A 405 9.73 -29.42 -9.55
C SER A 405 9.07 -29.42 -8.17
N GLY A 406 8.20 -30.40 -7.90
CA GLY A 406 7.40 -30.41 -6.67
C GLY A 406 6.38 -29.28 -6.67
N LEU A 407 5.49 -29.26 -7.67
CA LEU A 407 4.45 -28.24 -7.79
C LEU A 407 3.50 -28.31 -6.58
N LEU A 408 3.43 -27.22 -5.82
CA LEU A 408 2.58 -27.06 -4.65
C LEU A 408 1.24 -26.39 -4.98
N SER A 409 1.27 -25.40 -5.87
CA SER A 409 0.09 -24.63 -6.27
C SER A 409 0.28 -24.02 -7.66
N SER A 410 -0.81 -23.84 -8.41
CA SER A 410 -0.81 -23.02 -9.61
C SER A 410 -2.16 -22.34 -9.83
N GLN A 411 -2.11 -21.16 -10.44
CA GLN A 411 -3.28 -20.34 -10.73
C GLN A 411 -2.97 -19.43 -11.92
N SER A 412 -3.97 -19.06 -12.70
CA SER A 412 -3.81 -18.10 -13.78
C SER A 412 -4.89 -17.02 -13.73
N GLY A 413 -4.63 -15.92 -14.42
CA GLY A 413 -5.56 -14.82 -14.53
C GLY A 413 -5.13 -13.79 -15.54
N THR A 414 -5.90 -12.71 -15.62
CA THR A 414 -5.62 -11.57 -16.49
C THR A 414 -5.81 -10.30 -15.66
N VAL A 415 -4.85 -9.40 -15.77
CA VAL A 415 -4.95 -8.06 -15.18
C VAL A 415 -5.55 -7.09 -16.20
N THR A 416 -6.32 -6.11 -15.75
CA THR A 416 -7.02 -5.18 -16.68
C THR A 416 -6.21 -3.94 -17.03
N LYS A 417 -5.21 -3.60 -16.19
CA LYS A 417 -4.38 -2.39 -16.28
C LYS A 417 -2.98 -2.66 -15.75
N ALA A 418 -1.97 -1.96 -16.26
CA ALA A 418 -0.64 -1.93 -15.63
C ALA A 418 -0.72 -1.42 -14.17
N GLY A 419 0.19 -1.87 -13.30
CA GLY A 419 0.25 -1.48 -11.89
C GLY A 419 0.61 -2.62 -10.94
N TYR A 420 0.24 -2.51 -9.66
CA TYR A 420 0.56 -3.48 -8.60
C TYR A 420 -0.61 -4.40 -8.26
N TYR A 421 -0.38 -5.70 -8.23
CA TYR A 421 -1.41 -6.70 -7.94
C TYR A 421 -1.01 -7.60 -6.77
N SER A 422 -1.93 -7.80 -5.84
CA SER A 422 -1.88 -8.85 -4.83
C SER A 422 -2.90 -9.92 -5.21
N VAL A 423 -2.45 -11.11 -5.57
CA VAL A 423 -3.31 -12.22 -6.05
C VAL A 423 -3.42 -13.28 -4.97
N GLU A 424 -4.62 -13.45 -4.44
CA GLU A 424 -4.93 -14.55 -3.52
C GLU A 424 -4.90 -15.90 -4.23
N LEU A 425 -4.20 -16.86 -3.62
CA LEU A 425 -4.08 -18.21 -4.12
C LEU A 425 -5.30 -19.04 -3.72
N THR A 426 -5.91 -19.71 -4.71
CA THR A 426 -7.02 -20.64 -4.46
C THR A 426 -6.56 -21.86 -3.65
N THR A 427 -5.34 -22.34 -3.91
CA THR A 427 -4.69 -23.40 -3.13
C THR A 427 -3.52 -22.76 -2.38
N LYS A 428 -3.61 -22.75 -1.04
CA LYS A 428 -2.66 -22.10 -0.13
C LYS A 428 -1.67 -23.14 0.43
N PRO A 429 -0.51 -23.37 -0.21
CA PRO A 429 0.41 -24.42 0.21
C PRO A 429 1.04 -24.07 1.55
N GLN A 430 1.32 -25.11 2.36
CA GLN A 430 2.05 -24.95 3.62
C GLN A 430 3.54 -24.79 3.33
N ILE A 431 4.13 -23.79 3.97
CA ILE A 431 5.52 -23.37 3.86
C ILE A 431 6.19 -23.60 5.21
N THR A 432 7.36 -24.24 5.18
CA THR A 432 8.11 -24.61 6.40
C THR A 432 9.31 -23.70 6.56
N ALA A 433 9.50 -23.15 7.76
CA ALA A 433 10.64 -22.31 8.10
C ALA A 433 11.98 -22.98 7.74
N GLY A 434 12.84 -22.24 7.04
CA GLY A 434 14.15 -22.69 6.58
C GLY A 434 14.15 -23.56 5.32
N ASP A 435 12.99 -24.01 4.84
CA ASP A 435 12.86 -24.76 3.58
C ASP A 435 12.44 -23.82 2.45
N ASP A 436 13.19 -23.82 1.35
CA ASP A 436 12.93 -22.86 0.28
C ASP A 436 11.75 -23.23 -0.59
N PHE A 437 11.07 -22.21 -1.10
CA PHE A 437 10.08 -22.37 -2.15
C PHE A 437 10.35 -21.38 -3.28
N ILE A 438 9.84 -21.69 -4.47
CA ILE A 438 10.02 -20.86 -5.67
C ILE A 438 8.65 -20.42 -6.17
N VAL A 439 8.47 -19.11 -6.32
CA VAL A 439 7.30 -18.55 -7.02
C VAL A 439 7.73 -18.21 -8.43
N ALA A 440 7.14 -18.89 -9.41
CA ALA A 440 7.33 -18.66 -10.83
C ALA A 440 6.06 -18.05 -11.43
N VAL A 441 6.21 -16.97 -12.19
CA VAL A 441 5.12 -16.30 -12.88
C VAL A 441 5.47 -16.23 -14.37
N ARG A 442 4.62 -16.81 -15.21
CA ARG A 442 4.60 -16.55 -16.65
C ARG A 442 3.92 -15.21 -16.88
N PHE A 443 4.60 -14.25 -17.47
CA PHE A 443 4.02 -12.98 -17.86
C PHE A 443 3.82 -12.97 -19.37
N ASN A 444 2.57 -12.82 -19.80
CA ASN A 444 2.20 -12.69 -21.20
C ASN A 444 1.51 -11.35 -21.46
N THR A 445 2.18 -10.48 -22.20
CA THR A 445 1.69 -9.14 -22.55
C THR A 445 1.26 -9.12 -24.01
N PRO A 446 0.02 -8.70 -24.33
CA PRO A 446 -0.45 -8.72 -25.71
C PRO A 446 0.22 -7.66 -26.60
N ASN A 447 0.61 -6.51 -26.03
CA ASN A 447 1.00 -5.33 -26.81
C ASN A 447 2.37 -4.73 -26.43
N PHE A 448 3.06 -5.29 -25.43
CA PHE A 448 4.33 -4.77 -24.95
C PHE A 448 5.42 -5.85 -24.85
N GLN A 449 6.58 -5.66 -25.47
CA GLN A 449 7.57 -6.72 -25.66
C GLN A 449 8.30 -7.18 -24.38
N TYR A 450 8.24 -6.41 -23.29
CA TYR A 450 9.05 -6.60 -22.09
C TYR A 450 8.14 -6.93 -20.90
N PRO A 451 7.68 -8.19 -20.73
CA PRO A 451 6.59 -8.51 -19.82
C PRO A 451 7.00 -8.62 -18.34
N VAL A 452 8.29 -8.79 -18.02
CA VAL A 452 8.72 -9.07 -16.64
C VAL A 452 9.24 -7.82 -15.95
N PRO A 453 8.64 -7.36 -14.84
CA PRO A 453 9.14 -6.24 -14.05
C PRO A 453 10.40 -6.63 -13.26
N PHE A 454 11.30 -5.67 -13.06
CA PHE A 454 12.47 -5.88 -12.19
C PHE A 454 12.90 -4.61 -11.44
N ASP A 455 13.63 -4.81 -10.34
CA ASP A 455 14.47 -3.88 -9.60
C ASP A 455 15.96 -4.12 -9.93
N ASP A 456 16.76 -3.06 -10.02
CA ASP A 456 18.21 -3.13 -10.22
C ASP A 456 19.00 -2.20 -9.29
N TYR A 457 18.33 -1.62 -8.29
CA TYR A 457 19.01 -0.96 -7.20
C TYR A 457 19.55 -1.97 -6.20
N ASN A 458 20.58 -1.58 -5.46
CA ASN A 458 21.07 -2.42 -4.38
C ASN A 458 20.12 -2.37 -3.17
N PRO A 459 20.06 -3.46 -2.38
CA PRO A 459 20.80 -4.73 -2.54
C PRO A 459 20.24 -5.61 -3.67
N ILE A 460 21.11 -6.42 -4.29
CA ILE A 460 20.69 -7.46 -5.26
C ILE A 460 20.79 -8.83 -4.59
N SER A 461 19.69 -9.58 -4.56
CA SER A 461 19.54 -10.81 -3.77
C SER A 461 20.21 -12.04 -4.38
N GLY A 462 20.33 -12.07 -5.71
CA GLY A 462 20.73 -13.27 -6.46
C GLY A 462 19.72 -14.41 -6.45
N GLN A 463 18.47 -14.17 -6.01
CA GLN A 463 17.40 -15.17 -5.94
C GLN A 463 16.44 -15.15 -7.14
N SER A 464 16.73 -14.32 -8.14
CA SER A 464 15.86 -14.13 -9.32
C SER A 464 16.30 -14.98 -10.51
N TYR A 465 15.32 -15.57 -11.19
CA TYR A 465 15.50 -16.49 -12.32
C TYR A 465 14.58 -16.13 -13.48
N SER A 466 15.02 -16.36 -14.71
CA SER A 466 14.21 -16.21 -15.92
C SER A 466 14.14 -17.51 -16.72
N SER A 467 13.05 -17.69 -17.47
CA SER A 467 12.91 -18.77 -18.43
C SER A 467 12.10 -18.34 -19.64
N SER A 468 12.51 -18.83 -20.82
CA SER A 468 11.78 -18.65 -22.08
C SER A 468 10.71 -19.73 -22.30
N ASP A 469 10.79 -20.88 -21.62
CA ASP A 469 9.94 -22.05 -21.84
C ASP A 469 9.23 -22.58 -20.57
N GLY A 470 9.52 -22.01 -19.39
CA GLY A 470 8.97 -22.41 -18.10
C GLY A 470 9.56 -23.69 -17.51
N SER A 471 10.54 -24.31 -18.18
CA SER A 471 11.16 -25.59 -17.80
C SER A 471 12.66 -25.48 -17.54
N THR A 472 13.35 -24.61 -18.29
CA THR A 472 14.79 -24.37 -18.21
C THR A 472 15.03 -22.97 -17.65
N TRP A 473 15.65 -22.88 -16.48
CA TRP A 473 15.75 -21.64 -15.72
C TRP A 473 17.18 -21.15 -15.60
N TYR A 474 17.38 -19.85 -15.75
CA TYR A 474 18.69 -19.19 -15.64
C TYR A 474 18.65 -18.18 -14.50
N ASN A 475 19.66 -18.21 -13.61
CA ASN A 475 19.74 -17.24 -12.52
C ASN A 475 20.29 -15.92 -13.04
N LEU A 476 19.55 -14.83 -12.86
CA LEU A 476 19.88 -13.53 -13.46
C LEU A 476 21.28 -13.04 -13.04
N SER A 477 21.63 -13.16 -11.76
CA SER A 477 22.95 -12.75 -11.27
C SER A 477 24.10 -13.61 -11.77
N GLN A 478 23.89 -14.92 -11.95
CA GLN A 478 24.90 -15.80 -12.56
C GLN A 478 25.12 -15.51 -14.05
N GLU A 479 24.08 -15.03 -14.73
CA GLU A 479 24.15 -14.54 -16.12
C GLU A 479 24.71 -13.11 -16.21
N GLY A 480 25.08 -12.49 -15.08
CA GLY A 480 25.70 -11.16 -15.03
C GLY A 480 24.71 -10.00 -14.96
N HIS A 481 23.44 -10.27 -14.69
CA HIS A 481 22.40 -9.27 -14.47
C HIS A 481 22.24 -8.94 -12.99
N ASN A 482 22.29 -7.65 -12.66
CA ASN A 482 22.06 -7.15 -11.31
C ASN A 482 20.58 -6.80 -11.13
N TRP A 483 19.69 -7.77 -11.32
CA TRP A 483 18.25 -7.54 -11.28
C TRP A 483 17.54 -8.49 -10.32
N ASP A 484 16.58 -7.96 -9.58
CA ASP A 484 15.60 -8.72 -8.84
C ASP A 484 14.21 -8.57 -9.45
N ILE A 485 13.54 -9.70 -9.67
CA ILE A 485 12.22 -9.69 -10.33
C ILE A 485 11.17 -9.18 -9.34
N GLY A 486 10.27 -8.34 -9.82
CA GLY A 486 9.15 -7.78 -9.06
C GLY A 486 8.04 -8.80 -8.78
N ILE A 487 8.37 -9.91 -8.13
CA ILE A 487 7.47 -10.93 -7.57
C ILE A 487 7.72 -11.00 -6.07
N ARG A 488 6.63 -11.02 -5.30
CA ARG A 488 6.61 -11.15 -3.85
C ARG A 488 5.72 -12.32 -3.44
N ALA A 489 5.96 -12.81 -2.22
CA ALA A 489 5.15 -13.84 -1.61
C ALA A 489 4.66 -13.35 -0.24
N VAL A 490 3.37 -13.53 0.05
CA VAL A 490 2.83 -13.27 1.39
C VAL A 490 2.44 -14.60 2.01
N THR A 491 3.10 -14.95 3.10
CA THR A 491 2.68 -16.07 3.93
C THR A 491 1.93 -15.58 5.15
N GLN A 492 0.99 -16.37 5.65
CA GLN A 492 0.30 -16.11 6.91
C GLN A 492 0.58 -17.25 7.87
N GLN A 493 1.01 -16.93 9.09
CA GLN A 493 1.12 -17.92 10.16
C GLN A 493 -0.27 -18.43 10.55
N PRO A 494 -0.40 -19.69 10.98
CA PRO A 494 -1.65 -20.16 11.56
C PRO A 494 -2.00 -19.35 12.83
N VAL A 495 -3.29 -19.30 13.15
CA VAL A 495 -3.75 -18.77 14.44
C VAL A 495 -3.09 -19.57 15.57
N SER A 496 -2.58 -18.86 16.58
CA SER A 496 -2.07 -19.50 17.79
C SER A 496 -3.19 -20.17 18.57
N THR A 497 -2.98 -21.39 19.03
CA THR A 497 -3.97 -22.15 19.80
C THR A 497 -3.45 -22.49 21.19
N PHE A 498 -4.34 -22.91 22.10
CA PHE A 498 -3.90 -23.38 23.43
C PHE A 498 -2.99 -24.61 23.37
N ALA A 499 -2.88 -25.31 22.23
CA ALA A 499 -1.94 -26.41 22.03
C ALA A 499 -0.46 -25.95 21.94
N ASP A 500 -0.21 -24.71 21.51
CA ASP A 500 1.13 -24.21 21.23
C ASP A 500 1.87 -23.72 22.51
N TYR A 501 1.10 -23.39 23.53
CA TYR A 501 1.55 -22.71 24.75
C TYR A 501 2.00 -23.59 25.93
N PRO A 502 1.59 -24.87 26.10
CA PRO A 502 1.98 -25.67 27.26
C PRO A 502 3.51 -25.81 27.40
N GLY A 503 4.24 -25.82 26.28
CA GLY A 503 5.70 -25.80 26.24
C GLY A 503 6.31 -24.48 26.70
N VAL A 504 5.66 -23.36 26.40
CA VAL A 504 6.04 -22.00 26.80
C VAL A 504 5.96 -21.82 28.32
N PHE A 505 5.00 -22.51 28.96
CA PHE A 505 4.77 -22.47 30.41
C PHE A 505 5.29 -23.71 31.18
N SER A 506 6.02 -24.60 30.51
CA SER A 506 6.35 -25.97 30.99
C SER A 506 7.29 -26.05 32.21
N THR A 507 7.79 -24.93 32.72
CA THR A 507 8.57 -24.89 33.96
C THR A 507 7.95 -23.92 34.98
N ASN A 508 7.08 -24.42 35.86
CA ASN A 508 6.57 -23.74 37.06
C ASN A 508 5.92 -22.36 36.84
N SER A 509 5.21 -22.18 35.72
CA SER A 509 4.41 -20.97 35.52
C SER A 509 3.05 -21.14 36.21
N TYR A 510 2.75 -20.25 37.15
CA TYR A 510 1.43 -20.14 37.77
C TYR A 510 0.77 -18.86 37.25
N PHE A 511 -0.52 -18.91 36.93
CA PHE A 511 -1.35 -17.71 36.98
C PHE A 511 -1.33 -17.23 38.43
N VAL A 512 -0.87 -16.00 38.69
CA VAL A 512 -0.92 -15.45 40.05
C VAL A 512 -2.37 -15.10 40.35
N VAL A 513 -3.05 -15.99 41.06
CA VAL A 513 -4.41 -15.77 41.57
C VAL A 513 -4.41 -15.95 43.09
N GLY A 514 -4.79 -14.90 43.79
CA GLY A 514 -4.91 -14.88 45.25
C GLY A 514 -5.26 -13.47 45.74
N ASN A 515 -5.66 -13.32 47.00
CA ASN A 515 -6.17 -12.06 47.59
C ASN A 515 -5.20 -10.85 47.53
N ASN A 516 -3.95 -11.04 47.08
CA ASN A 516 -2.95 -9.99 46.86
C ASN A 516 -2.74 -9.63 45.37
N ALA A 517 -3.29 -10.41 44.44
CA ALA A 517 -3.35 -10.12 43.02
C ALA A 517 -4.71 -9.49 42.72
N TYR A 518 -4.78 -8.16 42.77
CA TYR A 518 -5.98 -7.43 42.41
C TYR A 518 -6.06 -7.35 40.89
N CYS A 519 -6.82 -8.23 40.24
CA CYS A 519 -7.15 -8.10 38.82
C CYS A 519 -7.89 -6.76 38.59
N THR A 520 -7.61 -6.06 37.50
CA THR A 520 -8.18 -4.73 37.23
C THR A 520 -9.57 -4.81 36.61
N ASP A 521 -10.54 -4.16 37.24
CA ASP A 521 -11.90 -3.90 36.73
C ASP A 521 -11.86 -3.02 35.46
N VAL A 522 -12.64 -3.37 34.43
CA VAL A 522 -12.77 -2.68 33.13
C VAL A 522 -13.13 -1.19 33.25
N LEU A 523 -13.71 -0.75 34.37
CA LEU A 523 -14.22 0.62 34.57
C LEU A 523 -13.26 1.58 35.32
N GLY A 524 -11.98 1.22 35.49
CA GLY A 524 -10.94 2.22 35.79
C GLY A 524 -10.63 2.50 37.26
N THR A 525 -10.89 1.56 38.19
CA THR A 525 -10.70 1.83 39.63
C THR A 525 -9.54 1.08 40.32
N GLY A 526 -8.72 0.32 39.59
CA GLY A 526 -7.68 -0.57 40.16
C GLY A 526 -6.28 -0.51 39.50
N LYS A 527 -5.34 -1.27 40.07
CA LYS A 527 -3.90 -1.31 39.71
C LYS A 527 -3.58 -2.44 38.69
N ILE A 528 -2.78 -2.15 37.65
CA ILE A 528 -2.47 -2.99 36.46
C ILE A 528 -1.76 -4.32 36.79
N SER A 529 -2.17 -5.48 36.26
CA SER A 529 -1.45 -6.77 36.46
C SER A 529 -0.96 -7.41 35.15
N PHE A 530 0.27 -7.93 35.13
CA PHE A 530 0.80 -8.78 34.06
C PHE A 530 1.71 -9.91 34.59
N GLY A 531 1.82 -10.99 33.83
CA GLY A 531 2.77 -12.08 34.05
C GLY A 531 3.86 -12.11 32.96
N LEU A 532 5.11 -12.31 33.37
CA LEU A 532 6.25 -12.56 32.46
C LEU A 532 6.64 -14.03 32.56
N ALA A 533 6.59 -14.79 31.46
CA ALA A 533 7.13 -16.15 31.43
C ALA A 533 8.53 -16.14 30.79
N ALA A 534 9.58 -16.08 31.61
CA ALA A 534 10.95 -16.31 31.16
C ALA A 534 11.32 -17.79 31.38
N GLY A 535 11.61 -18.52 30.30
CA GLY A 535 12.06 -19.91 30.41
C GLY A 535 13.38 -20.02 31.19
N GLY A 536 13.45 -20.93 32.15
CA GLY A 536 14.71 -21.35 32.78
C GLY A 536 15.19 -20.59 34.03
N VAL A 537 14.36 -19.75 34.66
CA VAL A 537 14.65 -19.14 35.97
C VAL A 537 14.09 -19.98 37.12
N THR A 538 14.86 -20.12 38.22
CA THR A 538 14.48 -20.88 39.42
C THR A 538 13.54 -20.15 40.37
N GLU A 539 13.28 -18.86 40.12
CA GLU A 539 12.40 -18.02 40.94
C GLU A 539 11.10 -17.73 40.18
N ASN A 540 9.98 -17.78 40.91
CA ASN A 540 8.63 -17.64 40.35
C ASN A 540 8.49 -16.33 39.58
N PRO A 541 7.82 -16.30 38.41
CA PRO A 541 7.45 -15.03 37.81
C PRO A 541 6.53 -14.26 38.78
N GLU A 542 7.00 -13.12 39.27
CA GLU A 542 6.20 -12.26 40.14
C GLU A 542 5.08 -11.62 39.31
N GLY A 543 3.82 -11.80 39.72
CA GLY A 543 2.72 -11.01 39.19
C GLY A 543 2.97 -9.55 39.51
N ARG A 544 3.25 -8.72 38.50
CA ARG A 544 3.61 -7.31 38.69
C ARG A 544 2.34 -6.48 38.60
N THR A 545 1.86 -6.04 39.77
CA THR A 545 0.62 -5.25 39.86
C THR A 545 0.85 -3.73 39.81
N HIS A 546 2.10 -3.26 39.92
CA HIS A 546 2.45 -1.83 40.10
C HIS A 546 3.71 -1.36 39.34
N THR A 547 4.22 -2.14 38.38
CA THR A 547 5.54 -1.86 37.79
C THR A 547 5.43 -1.79 36.28
N ILE A 548 6.04 -0.78 35.65
CA ILE A 548 6.08 -0.67 34.18
C ILE A 548 7.12 -1.66 33.63
N LEU A 549 6.81 -2.33 32.52
CA LEU A 549 7.77 -3.18 31.81
C LEU A 549 8.98 -2.36 31.36
N THR A 550 10.18 -2.92 31.45
CA THR A 550 11.30 -2.39 30.69
C THR A 550 11.10 -2.71 29.20
N THR A 551 11.71 -1.92 28.31
CA THR A 551 11.70 -2.17 26.86
C THR A 551 12.13 -3.60 26.51
N THR A 552 13.17 -4.13 27.15
CA THR A 552 13.60 -5.52 26.90
C THR A 552 12.56 -6.55 27.36
N GLU A 553 11.93 -6.37 28.53
CA GLU A 553 10.89 -7.29 29.00
C GLU A 553 9.65 -7.24 28.09
N HIS A 554 9.32 -6.05 27.60
CA HIS A 554 8.25 -5.84 26.65
C HIS A 554 8.55 -6.53 25.30
N ASP A 555 9.71 -6.26 24.72
CA ASP A 555 10.03 -6.67 23.34
C ASP A 555 10.44 -8.15 23.23
N THR A 556 10.77 -8.81 24.34
CA THR A 556 11.30 -10.20 24.31
C THR A 556 10.57 -11.18 25.23
N GLY A 557 9.68 -10.70 26.10
CA GLY A 557 8.93 -11.55 27.03
C GLY A 557 7.70 -12.19 26.40
N ASN A 558 7.34 -13.39 26.86
CA ASN A 558 5.98 -13.90 26.69
C ASN A 558 5.09 -13.23 27.75
N LEU A 559 3.96 -12.67 27.32
CA LEU A 559 3.16 -11.73 28.09
C LEU A 559 1.76 -12.27 28.38
N ILE A 560 1.27 -11.99 29.58
CA ILE A 560 -0.14 -12.23 29.95
C ILE A 560 -0.74 -10.90 30.44
N PRO A 561 -1.29 -10.06 29.55
CA PRO A 561 -2.03 -8.88 29.96
C PRO A 561 -3.37 -9.25 30.62
N VAL A 562 -3.63 -8.73 31.82
CA VAL A 562 -4.87 -8.97 32.56
C VAL A 562 -5.60 -7.66 32.85
N GLY A 563 -6.85 -7.56 32.40
CA GLY A 563 -7.69 -6.35 32.49
C GLY A 563 -7.87 -5.64 31.14
N GLY A 564 -8.92 -4.81 31.03
CA GLY A 564 -9.33 -4.23 29.73
C GLY A 564 -8.48 -3.07 29.19
N PRO A 565 -8.70 -2.67 27.92
CA PRO A 565 -7.89 -1.69 27.16
C PRO A 565 -7.71 -0.35 27.87
N ALA A 566 -8.75 0.15 28.54
CA ALA A 566 -8.79 1.50 29.09
C ALA A 566 -7.81 1.76 30.27
N ILE A 567 -7.07 0.76 30.77
CA ILE A 567 -6.28 0.86 32.01
C ILE A 567 -4.84 0.36 31.85
N ASN A 568 -4.57 -0.51 30.89
CA ASN A 568 -3.26 -1.11 30.67
C ASN A 568 -2.73 -0.75 29.27
N PRO A 569 -1.72 0.14 29.15
CA PRO A 569 -1.14 0.52 27.86
C PRO A 569 -0.63 -0.66 27.02
N VAL A 570 -0.16 -1.74 27.68
CA VAL A 570 0.30 -2.95 26.98
C VAL A 570 -0.89 -3.76 26.46
N ALA A 571 -2.03 -3.75 27.16
CA ALA A 571 -3.25 -4.37 26.63
C ALA A 571 -3.76 -3.55 25.44
N ASP A 572 -3.84 -2.22 25.57
CA ASP A 572 -4.28 -1.32 24.48
C ASP A 572 -3.43 -1.47 23.20
N GLU A 573 -2.11 -1.64 23.35
CA GLU A 573 -1.21 -2.00 22.24
C GLU A 573 -1.63 -3.30 21.55
N PHE A 574 -1.79 -4.39 22.32
CA PHE A 574 -2.15 -5.68 21.75
C PHE A 574 -3.58 -5.72 21.21
N ASP A 575 -4.50 -4.94 21.77
CA ASP A 575 -5.86 -4.78 21.25
C ASP A 575 -5.83 -4.15 19.87
N SER A 576 -4.99 -3.13 19.68
CA SER A 576 -4.75 -2.53 18.37
C SER A 576 -4.17 -3.56 17.37
N ILE A 577 -3.14 -4.32 17.80
CA ILE A 577 -2.46 -5.32 16.97
C ILE A 577 -3.39 -6.46 16.54
N PHE A 578 -4.16 -7.00 17.47
CA PHE A 578 -5.08 -8.13 17.24
C PHE A 578 -6.46 -7.67 16.71
N GLY A 579 -6.64 -6.36 16.51
CA GLY A 579 -7.88 -5.76 16.03
C GLY A 579 -9.06 -6.00 16.99
N ILE A 580 -8.78 -6.03 18.30
CA ILE A 580 -9.76 -6.32 19.32
C ILE A 580 -10.42 -5.03 19.80
N THR A 581 -11.74 -4.95 19.66
CA THR A 581 -12.55 -3.83 20.15
C THR A 581 -13.84 -4.34 20.78
N PHE A 582 -14.60 -3.48 21.47
CA PHE A 582 -15.88 -3.89 22.06
C PHE A 582 -16.93 -2.77 22.01
N GLU A 583 -18.19 -3.17 21.94
CA GLU A 583 -19.35 -2.34 22.21
C GLU A 583 -20.07 -2.83 23.46
N TYR A 584 -20.34 -1.91 24.40
CA TYR A 584 -21.02 -2.22 25.64
C TYR A 584 -22.25 -1.33 25.84
N TYR A 585 -23.40 -1.98 26.00
CA TYR A 585 -24.65 -1.34 26.36
C TYR A 585 -25.12 -1.92 27.70
N ALA A 586 -24.93 -1.15 28.77
CA ALA A 586 -25.18 -1.59 30.13
C ALA A 586 -26.58 -2.22 30.31
N GLY A 587 -26.60 -3.48 30.75
CA GLY A 587 -27.83 -4.26 30.98
C GLY A 587 -28.57 -4.67 29.70
N VAL A 588 -27.97 -4.48 28.52
CA VAL A 588 -28.55 -4.80 27.22
C VAL A 588 -27.68 -5.80 26.47
N SER A 589 -26.45 -5.42 26.11
CA SER A 589 -25.58 -6.28 25.33
C SER A 589 -24.10 -5.95 25.52
N PHE A 590 -23.28 -6.92 25.21
CA PHE A 590 -21.84 -6.80 25.11
C PHE A 590 -21.38 -7.50 23.83
N GLU A 591 -20.72 -6.76 22.95
CA GLU A 591 -20.21 -7.28 21.69
C GLU A 591 -18.71 -7.01 21.59
N ILE A 592 -17.97 -7.97 21.06
CA ILE A 592 -16.51 -7.92 20.96
C ILE A 592 -16.16 -8.23 19.52
N PHE A 593 -15.31 -7.42 18.94
CA PHE A 593 -14.75 -7.64 17.62
C PHE A 593 -13.31 -8.08 17.80
N CYS A 594 -12.87 -9.12 17.10
CA CYS A 594 -11.51 -9.65 17.18
C CYS A 594 -11.18 -10.32 15.85
N GLU A 595 -10.06 -9.98 15.22
CA GLU A 595 -9.64 -10.53 13.91
C GLU A 595 -10.74 -10.53 12.82
N GLY A 596 -11.65 -9.55 12.86
CA GLY A 596 -12.76 -9.44 11.91
C GLY A 596 -13.99 -10.30 12.22
N GLU A 597 -13.97 -11.08 13.31
CA GLU A 597 -15.11 -11.81 13.84
C GLU A 597 -15.78 -11.02 14.99
N SER A 598 -17.04 -11.33 15.27
CA SER A 598 -17.80 -10.71 16.38
C SER A 598 -18.37 -11.75 17.34
N ILE A 599 -18.17 -11.53 18.64
CA ILE A 599 -18.82 -12.27 19.72
C ILE A 599 -19.87 -11.35 20.33
N TYR A 600 -21.14 -11.73 20.20
CA TYR A 600 -22.26 -10.98 20.76
C TYR A 600 -22.88 -11.71 21.96
N LEU A 601 -23.10 -10.98 23.04
CA LEU A 601 -23.82 -11.44 24.22
C LEU A 601 -24.99 -10.54 24.57
N ASP A 602 -26.17 -11.14 24.72
CA ASP A 602 -27.39 -10.50 25.20
C ASP A 602 -27.43 -10.53 26.75
N LEU A 603 -27.09 -9.40 27.37
CA LEU A 603 -27.08 -9.25 28.83
C LEU A 603 -28.50 -9.30 29.43
N THR A 604 -29.56 -9.16 28.62
CA THR A 604 -30.93 -9.30 29.10
C THR A 604 -31.30 -10.76 29.37
N GLN A 605 -30.64 -11.71 28.68
CA GLN A 605 -30.84 -13.15 28.87
C GLN A 605 -29.98 -13.70 30.01
N TYR A 606 -28.85 -13.04 30.29
CA TYR A 606 -27.89 -13.44 31.33
C TYR A 606 -27.63 -12.30 32.32
N PRO A 607 -28.67 -11.77 33.01
CA PRO A 607 -28.57 -10.53 33.79
C PRO A 607 -27.74 -10.63 35.08
N SER A 608 -27.30 -11.83 35.44
CA SER A 608 -26.56 -12.14 36.67
C SER A 608 -25.32 -12.99 36.39
N GLU A 609 -24.90 -13.06 35.13
CA GLU A 609 -23.62 -13.67 34.76
C GLU A 609 -22.61 -12.58 34.49
N ASP A 610 -21.41 -12.80 34.99
CA ASP A 610 -20.25 -12.02 34.61
C ASP A 610 -19.48 -12.77 33.50
N ILE A 611 -18.66 -12.04 32.75
CA ILE A 611 -18.02 -12.53 31.51
C ILE A 611 -16.52 -12.34 31.59
N CYS A 612 -15.76 -13.26 30.99
CA CYS A 612 -14.34 -13.10 30.70
C CYS A 612 -13.99 -13.63 29.31
N ILE A 613 -13.19 -12.92 28.55
CA ILE A 613 -12.56 -13.39 27.31
C ILE A 613 -11.14 -13.80 27.63
N VAL A 614 -10.74 -14.92 27.04
CA VAL A 614 -9.35 -15.33 26.93
C VAL A 614 -9.01 -15.42 25.46
N TYR A 615 -8.01 -14.66 25.02
CA TYR A 615 -7.51 -14.68 23.65
C TYR A 615 -6.01 -14.99 23.63
N LEU A 616 -5.58 -15.77 22.63
CA LEU A 616 -4.18 -16.09 22.37
C LEU A 616 -3.74 -15.48 21.03
N GLY A 617 -2.65 -14.72 21.07
CA GLY A 617 -2.01 -14.15 19.89
C GLY A 617 -0.50 -14.30 19.95
N ASN A 618 0.18 -14.24 18.81
CA ASN A 618 1.64 -14.25 18.76
C ASN A 618 2.12 -13.02 17.99
N GLU A 619 2.92 -12.17 18.58
CA GLU A 619 3.45 -10.99 17.89
C GLU A 619 4.97 -10.96 18.04
N SER A 620 5.70 -10.78 16.93
CA SER A 620 7.17 -10.67 16.89
C SER A 620 7.89 -11.67 17.79
N SER A 621 7.50 -12.96 17.71
CA SER A 621 8.00 -14.10 18.52
C SER A 621 7.56 -14.15 19.99
N ARG A 622 6.76 -13.19 20.44
CA ARG A 622 6.15 -13.11 21.77
C ARG A 622 4.83 -13.84 21.75
N ASN A 623 4.61 -14.69 22.74
CA ASN A 623 3.32 -15.28 23.01
C ASN A 623 2.51 -14.34 23.91
N VAL A 624 1.29 -14.00 23.52
CA VAL A 624 0.42 -13.06 24.24
C VAL A 624 -0.88 -13.77 24.60
N MET A 625 -1.24 -13.71 25.89
CA MET A 625 -2.52 -14.17 26.39
C MET A 625 -3.28 -13.03 27.05
N LEU A 626 -4.34 -12.57 26.40
CA LEU A 626 -5.21 -11.52 26.90
C LEU A 626 -6.31 -12.13 27.75
N VAL A 627 -6.47 -11.66 28.98
CA VAL A 627 -7.55 -12.08 29.90
C VAL A 627 -8.34 -10.87 30.37
N TRP A 628 -9.54 -10.67 29.83
CA TRP A 628 -10.40 -9.54 30.15
C TRP A 628 -11.71 -10.01 30.68
N GLY A 629 -12.16 -9.52 31.81
CA GLY A 629 -13.51 -9.79 32.24
C GLY A 629 -14.24 -8.56 32.71
N TYR A 630 -15.56 -8.62 32.63
CA TYR A 630 -16.46 -7.60 33.15
C TYR A 630 -16.40 -7.60 34.68
N GLY A 631 -15.96 -6.48 35.27
CA GLY A 631 -15.73 -6.35 36.71
C GLY A 631 -14.52 -7.14 37.23
N TRP A 632 -14.18 -6.92 38.51
CA TRP A 632 -13.06 -7.60 39.18
C TRP A 632 -13.17 -9.13 39.15
N GLN A 633 -14.40 -9.64 39.27
CA GLN A 633 -14.66 -11.07 39.35
C GLN A 633 -14.39 -11.77 37.99
N GLY A 634 -14.47 -11.05 36.87
CA GLY A 634 -14.24 -11.57 35.50
C GLY A 634 -12.82 -11.90 35.18
N SER A 635 -11.95 -10.91 35.33
CA SER A 635 -10.53 -11.15 35.14
C SER A 635 -9.98 -12.17 36.16
N TYR A 636 -10.55 -12.26 37.36
CA TYR A 636 -10.22 -13.30 38.34
C TYR A 636 -10.66 -14.69 37.89
N ALA A 637 -11.88 -14.83 37.35
CA ALA A 637 -12.40 -16.08 36.81
C ALA A 637 -11.52 -16.61 35.68
N GLY A 638 -11.21 -15.78 34.69
CA GLY A 638 -10.35 -16.17 33.56
C GLY A 638 -8.94 -16.56 34.00
N SER A 639 -8.35 -15.79 34.92
CA SER A 639 -7.03 -16.10 35.47
C SER A 639 -7.01 -17.44 36.22
N THR A 640 -8.05 -17.72 37.02
CA THR A 640 -8.20 -19.00 37.73
C THR A 640 -8.38 -20.15 36.75
N PHE A 641 -9.24 -19.97 35.75
CA PHE A 641 -9.56 -20.96 34.73
C PHE A 641 -8.34 -21.36 33.89
N MET A 642 -7.55 -20.38 33.48
CA MET A 642 -6.32 -20.60 32.71
C MET A 642 -5.15 -21.11 33.57
N GLY A 643 -5.26 -21.00 34.90
CA GLY A 643 -4.31 -21.59 35.84
C GLY A 643 -4.39 -23.12 35.96
N ASP A 644 -5.46 -23.75 35.44
CA ASP A 644 -5.61 -25.20 35.44
C ASP A 644 -5.00 -25.83 34.17
N PRO A 645 -3.96 -26.68 34.28
CA PRO A 645 -3.35 -27.36 33.13
C PRO A 645 -4.32 -28.22 32.30
N LEU A 646 -5.42 -28.72 32.88
CA LEU A 646 -6.44 -29.50 32.16
C LEU A 646 -7.21 -28.64 31.14
N THR A 647 -7.36 -27.34 31.42
CA THR A 647 -8.00 -26.38 30.51
C THR A 647 -7.29 -26.35 29.16
N TRP A 648 -5.95 -26.24 29.17
CA TRP A 648 -5.13 -26.19 27.96
C TRP A 648 -5.26 -27.45 27.09
N GLN A 649 -5.45 -28.62 27.72
CA GLN A 649 -5.68 -29.87 26.98
C GLN A 649 -7.11 -29.95 26.43
N THR A 650 -8.08 -29.46 27.20
CA THR A 650 -9.50 -29.53 26.83
C THR A 650 -9.83 -28.61 25.65
N TYR A 651 -9.22 -27.43 25.63
CA TYR A 651 -9.46 -26.40 24.62
C TYR A 651 -8.25 -26.21 23.70
N GLN A 652 -7.45 -27.25 23.50
CA GLN A 652 -6.16 -27.17 22.78
C GLN A 652 -6.28 -26.57 21.37
N ASP A 653 -7.39 -26.78 20.67
CA ASP A 653 -7.62 -26.29 19.31
C ASP A 653 -8.27 -24.89 19.28
N ALA A 654 -8.59 -24.31 20.44
CA ALA A 654 -9.20 -22.98 20.51
C ALA A 654 -8.13 -21.89 20.48
N HIS A 655 -8.47 -20.76 19.88
CA HIS A 655 -7.67 -19.53 19.92
C HIS A 655 -8.32 -18.47 20.83
N MET A 656 -9.63 -18.56 21.02
CA MET A 656 -10.43 -17.64 21.83
C MET A 656 -11.51 -18.37 22.62
N LEU A 657 -11.67 -17.98 23.88
CA LEU A 657 -12.69 -18.51 24.80
C LEU A 657 -13.51 -17.36 25.38
N MET A 658 -14.83 -17.51 25.42
CA MET A 658 -15.70 -16.72 26.26
C MET A 658 -16.12 -17.55 27.47
N LEU A 659 -15.75 -17.06 28.65
CA LEU A 659 -16.11 -17.61 29.95
C LEU A 659 -17.29 -16.81 30.48
N ARG A 660 -18.31 -17.50 30.97
CA ARG A 660 -19.43 -16.94 31.71
C ARG A 660 -19.55 -17.65 33.04
N TRP A 661 -19.86 -16.95 34.13
CA TRP A 661 -20.16 -17.65 35.39
C TRP A 661 -21.17 -16.88 36.24
N THR A 662 -21.78 -17.61 37.17
CA THR A 662 -22.62 -17.07 38.23
C THR A 662 -22.08 -17.57 39.57
N ASP A 663 -21.89 -16.68 40.54
CA ASP A 663 -21.62 -17.08 41.93
C ASP A 663 -22.91 -17.68 42.53
N SER A 664 -23.04 -19.00 42.40
CA SER A 664 -24.27 -19.72 42.68
C SER A 664 -24.52 -19.91 44.18
N ASN A 665 -23.46 -19.77 44.99
CA ASN A 665 -23.47 -20.01 46.42
C ASN A 665 -23.33 -18.70 47.24
N ALA A 666 -23.07 -17.57 46.57
CA ALA A 666 -22.92 -16.23 47.12
C ALA A 666 -21.77 -16.09 48.13
N ASP A 667 -20.70 -16.88 47.99
CA ASP A 667 -19.49 -16.81 48.82
C ASP A 667 -18.47 -15.77 48.31
N GLY A 668 -18.72 -15.18 47.14
CA GLY A 668 -17.88 -14.17 46.51
C GLY A 668 -16.64 -14.73 45.81
N LEU A 669 -16.53 -16.05 45.65
CA LEU A 669 -15.40 -16.74 45.03
C LEU A 669 -15.83 -17.46 43.75
N VAL A 670 -14.99 -17.40 42.72
CA VAL A 670 -15.22 -18.16 41.49
C VAL A 670 -14.86 -19.63 41.70
N GLN A 671 -15.77 -20.54 41.39
CA GLN A 671 -15.52 -21.97 41.37
C GLN A 671 -15.52 -22.51 39.94
N MET A 672 -14.59 -23.42 39.61
CA MET A 672 -14.49 -24.00 38.26
C MET A 672 -15.79 -24.65 37.76
N SER A 673 -16.62 -25.19 38.66
CA SER A 673 -17.92 -25.77 38.32
C SER A 673 -19.00 -24.74 37.96
N GLU A 674 -18.76 -23.46 38.22
CA GLU A 674 -19.68 -22.35 37.92
C GLU A 674 -19.36 -21.71 36.56
N ILE A 675 -18.21 -22.02 35.97
CA ILE A 675 -17.75 -21.47 34.70
C ILE A 675 -18.36 -22.27 33.54
N THR A 676 -19.03 -21.55 32.65
CA THR A 676 -19.46 -22.00 31.32
C THR A 676 -18.50 -21.45 30.28
N VAL A 677 -18.14 -22.26 29.29
CA VAL A 677 -17.14 -21.92 28.28
C VAL A 677 -17.77 -22.02 26.89
N GLU A 678 -17.60 -20.97 26.10
CA GLU A 678 -17.91 -20.92 24.69
C GLU A 678 -16.59 -20.81 23.91
N VAL A 679 -16.45 -21.65 22.88
CA VAL A 679 -15.23 -21.79 22.09
C VAL A 679 -15.44 -21.14 20.74
N TYR A 680 -14.49 -20.29 20.34
CA TYR A 680 -14.45 -19.66 19.03
C TYR A 680 -13.21 -20.16 18.27
N ALA A 681 -13.40 -20.39 16.97
CA ALA A 681 -12.50 -21.16 16.11
C ALA A 681 -11.79 -20.27 15.10
#